data_AF-A0A9D6ZLU0-F1
#
_entry.id   AF-A0A9D6ZLU0-F1
#
_cell.length_a   1.000
_cell.length_b   1.000
_cell.length_c   1.000
_cell.angle_alpha   90.00
_cell.angle_beta   90.00
_cell.angle_gamma   90.00
#
_symmetry.space_group_name_H-M   'P 1'
#
loop_
_entity.id
_entity.type
_entity.pdbx_description
1 polymer ?
#
loop_
_entity_poly.entity_id
_entity_poly.type
_entity_poly.pdbx_seq_one_letter_code
_entity_poly.pdbx_strand_id
1 'polypeptide(L)'
;MRKAVSSAPASALALLLCALACAMAACKRPTAESGPPPIGGTIGAPDAAPPDVAGVDAPARTDAGQPRAATAAEPAAPAEPPAEPPALSAAPLPPRPEPSDSLGPARRLTDPSLDARRPRFAPDGKRIAFFAGPEGEGDVYLVNADGTGLLRLTDDPADDRDPAWLPGGDAIVWSTNRAGGYDLWTMKPDGSSPARLTDLEGDELEPAPAPVAYRLVGVWPDPCSPDGAGAREAAVRDRIAFTSVTVRKSAVLFRSRDGTDQERISPEGSSCRSPAWAGDGRALAWVCDTRGGPTVFHAAARWDRSLAAALDALPATRSGAPACEPEALERWPNDPCLGGLPRHDVRYPGVAVSRPPDKLDHPTYSANGTLLLAAGGQPAGLRQRSLAGGEWSSVSGAPEGAARPVWSPDGTRVAFESAGEGGSAIHVAEADYYLRDVRDLADYPELWGAGRSTLLPRNEFVARPGEDREFFGLYERLEGAGRAPFLTVDAALQVFHDEYSVLLRAAERQAQNALLRLCGALYEKYLGRLTHGDDPVARYLAVTFAVPWVFLASADGMESRQPAPGNAGVDEPRPAEEQLRRLVPERVALLPEWVRADVEALAAAILAHEGQAALRPPDGEPSVVVDFSRFRLRGHYAASPLAGWFIAVEWLGVAPLPLDASAFELVRILESSDGASRPPPDLDDVATRLPAPPPETLGDLWDRVDTLLAALLGPPADVTVSHLRLVAREHPEWTAPFRKDLVEAALAELRGPAPAGGPEAGALEPPSSPAFAFLSRRRGLEDEYFARLAAPVVEGRAVPGALDLFAVLGNERALRLAHAAAEGQEWAERYRSALDALTAGQAEHPVPGYGPEDIHHSWLALLATLAQPAGWPHDSPLFFARTEAWLDRRLDAAIAGYARLAHDAVLYSAEEEALECGERQPLALLVEQPAIAPPRGFVDPAPRFFRALARLADRIYADLAEGEAPGAAADPASGFAGSELSARGLAERLATLADKEIRGEAFTGEEEEWIRTAGERMAVMLRGRSSRVERVRYDEGRVELGVALAADVFAARDGAGMLELAVGRVADLYVVVPDATGRRLVQGGIFGTFEFLEPGAEPLADGVWNERLLAGAVPPPPGWTASFLEPRAPGAPAPVPAAPRRP
;
A
#
# COMPACT_ATOMS: atom_id res chain seq x y z
N MET A 1 7.71 10.71 -32.36
CA MET A 1 7.34 11.58 -33.52
C MET A 1 7.96 11.23 -34.90
N ARG A 2 8.94 10.32 -35.05
CA ARG A 2 9.75 10.21 -36.30
C ARG A 2 9.06 9.70 -37.59
N LYS A 3 7.81 9.21 -37.59
CA LYS A 3 7.14 8.62 -38.77
C LYS A 3 6.34 9.58 -39.66
N ALA A 4 6.24 10.88 -39.35
CA ALA A 4 5.30 11.81 -40.01
C ALA A 4 5.90 12.77 -41.07
N VAL A 5 7.20 12.66 -41.38
CA VAL A 5 7.93 13.71 -42.13
C VAL A 5 8.08 13.43 -43.64
N SER A 6 7.91 12.19 -44.09
CA SER A 6 8.28 11.75 -45.45
C SER A 6 7.30 12.09 -46.59
N SER A 7 6.28 12.93 -46.36
CA SER A 7 5.26 13.22 -47.38
C SER A 7 4.61 14.62 -47.33
N ALA A 8 5.14 15.56 -46.54
CA ALA A 8 4.59 16.91 -46.45
C ALA A 8 5.22 17.87 -47.49
N PRO A 9 4.42 18.68 -48.22
CA PRO A 9 4.96 19.67 -49.16
C PRO A 9 5.60 20.86 -48.43
N ALA A 10 6.62 21.46 -49.04
CA ALA A 10 7.48 22.48 -48.43
C ALA A 10 6.77 23.74 -47.88
N SER A 11 5.54 24.03 -48.36
CA SER A 11 4.71 25.13 -47.85
C SER A 11 4.26 24.96 -46.40
N ALA A 12 4.17 23.72 -45.89
CA ALA A 12 3.82 23.46 -44.49
C ALA A 12 4.98 23.81 -43.52
N LEU A 13 6.22 23.60 -43.95
CA LEU A 13 7.41 23.79 -43.11
C LEU A 13 7.64 25.28 -42.75
N ALA A 14 7.35 26.17 -43.69
CA ALA A 14 7.47 27.62 -43.50
C ALA A 14 6.49 28.18 -42.44
N LEU A 15 5.29 27.61 -42.32
CA LEU A 15 4.30 28.03 -41.33
C LEU A 15 4.71 27.66 -39.89
N LEU A 16 5.32 26.47 -39.70
CA LEU A 16 5.86 26.07 -38.40
C LEU A 16 7.01 26.98 -37.95
N LEU A 17 7.93 27.32 -38.85
CA LEU A 17 9.06 28.19 -38.56
C LEU A 17 8.63 29.63 -38.21
N CYS A 18 7.62 30.18 -38.90
CA CYS A 18 7.05 31.48 -38.52
C CYS A 18 6.35 31.44 -37.14
N ALA A 19 5.71 30.34 -36.77
CA ALA A 19 5.05 30.21 -35.48
C ALA A 19 6.05 30.24 -34.29
N LEU A 20 7.16 29.51 -34.38
CA LEU A 20 8.22 29.56 -33.36
C LEU A 20 8.90 30.94 -33.28
N ALA A 21 9.10 31.62 -34.40
CA ALA A 21 9.72 32.95 -34.42
C ALA A 21 8.89 34.01 -33.67
N CYS A 22 7.56 33.95 -33.74
CA CYS A 22 6.68 34.88 -33.02
C CYS A 22 6.66 34.65 -31.50
N ALA A 23 6.84 33.42 -31.01
CA ALA A 23 6.80 33.11 -29.58
C ALA A 23 8.02 33.68 -28.80
N MET A 24 9.17 33.79 -29.46
CA MET A 24 10.46 34.17 -28.84
C MET A 24 10.63 35.69 -28.61
N ALA A 25 9.73 36.53 -29.11
CA ALA A 25 9.92 37.99 -29.17
C ALA A 25 9.27 38.79 -28.02
N ALA A 26 8.55 38.15 -27.09
CA ALA A 26 7.53 38.82 -26.27
C ALA A 26 7.72 38.73 -24.74
N CYS A 27 8.96 38.78 -24.21
CA CYS A 27 9.19 39.01 -22.77
C CYS A 27 10.52 39.70 -22.43
N LYS A 28 10.49 41.03 -22.30
CA LYS A 28 11.46 41.82 -21.50
C LYS A 28 10.87 43.21 -21.15
N ARG A 29 10.85 43.56 -19.86
CA ARG A 29 10.51 44.93 -19.38
C ARG A 29 11.73 45.85 -19.48
N PRO A 30 11.53 47.17 -19.54
CA PRO A 30 12.14 48.02 -18.52
C PRO A 30 11.18 49.09 -17.93
N THR A 31 11.76 50.06 -17.22
CA THR A 31 11.17 50.90 -16.16
C THR A 31 10.46 52.20 -16.60
N ALA A 32 9.77 52.80 -15.63
CA ALA A 32 8.96 54.02 -15.71
C ALA A 32 9.69 55.32 -16.15
N GLU A 33 8.93 56.30 -16.68
CA GLU A 33 8.69 57.60 -16.02
C GLU A 33 7.69 58.52 -16.78
N SER A 34 7.18 59.55 -16.09
CA SER A 34 6.45 60.74 -16.60
C SER A 34 5.01 60.56 -17.15
N GLY A 35 4.32 61.67 -17.43
CA GLY A 35 2.85 61.73 -17.59
C GLY A 35 2.29 62.60 -18.75
N PRO A 36 1.22 63.42 -18.55
CA PRO A 36 0.06 63.43 -19.47
C PRO A 36 -0.24 64.82 -20.11
N PRO A 37 -1.40 65.10 -20.77
CA PRO A 37 -2.35 64.33 -21.62
C PRO A 37 -2.47 65.09 -23.01
N PRO A 38 -3.63 65.45 -23.65
CA PRO A 38 -5.00 64.90 -23.78
C PRO A 38 -5.53 64.81 -25.27
N ILE A 39 -6.86 64.60 -25.44
CA ILE A 39 -7.77 65.07 -26.54
C ILE A 39 -8.39 64.01 -27.49
N GLY A 40 -9.74 63.92 -27.45
CA GLY A 40 -10.63 63.54 -28.57
C GLY A 40 -10.92 62.03 -28.79
N GLY A 41 -12.15 61.57 -29.07
CA GLY A 41 -13.47 62.23 -29.01
C GLY A 41 -14.53 61.64 -29.98
N THR A 42 -15.80 61.57 -29.57
CA THR A 42 -17.04 61.28 -30.37
C THR A 42 -17.16 59.87 -31.02
N ILE A 43 -18.34 59.24 -31.25
CA ILE A 43 -19.77 59.51 -30.91
C ILE A 43 -20.52 58.15 -30.92
N GLY A 44 -21.61 57.96 -30.15
CA GLY A 44 -22.52 56.80 -30.32
C GLY A 44 -23.43 56.43 -29.14
N ALA A 45 -24.67 56.97 -29.11
CA ALA A 45 -25.80 56.65 -28.21
C ALA A 45 -27.11 57.00 -28.98
N PRO A 46 -28.37 56.66 -28.59
CA PRO A 46 -28.95 56.39 -27.25
C PRO A 46 -29.52 54.94 -27.13
N ASP A 47 -30.35 54.46 -26.18
CA ASP A 47 -31.44 54.97 -25.29
C ASP A 47 -31.46 54.14 -23.96
N ALA A 48 -32.09 54.50 -22.82
CA ALA A 48 -32.85 55.67 -22.34
C ALA A 48 -32.67 55.81 -20.80
N ALA A 49 -33.27 56.83 -20.16
CA ALA A 49 -33.02 57.23 -18.74
C ALA A 49 -34.33 57.65 -18.00
N PRO A 50 -34.29 58.38 -16.85
CA PRO A 50 -33.92 57.96 -15.48
C PRO A 50 -35.14 58.12 -14.49
N PRO A 51 -35.03 58.37 -13.16
CA PRO A 51 -34.48 59.62 -12.58
C PRO A 51 -33.67 59.52 -11.25
N ASP A 52 -32.48 60.14 -11.23
CA ASP A 52 -32.06 61.32 -10.42
C ASP A 52 -32.96 61.89 -9.30
N VAL A 53 -32.50 62.70 -8.30
CA VAL A 53 -31.20 62.95 -7.60
C VAL A 53 -31.47 64.03 -6.51
N ALA A 54 -30.82 63.97 -5.33
CA ALA A 54 -30.58 65.07 -4.36
C ALA A 54 -29.80 64.52 -3.13
N GLY A 55 -28.88 65.20 -2.43
CA GLY A 55 -28.36 66.58 -2.49
C GLY A 55 -29.09 67.54 -1.53
N VAL A 56 -28.47 68.30 -0.62
CA VAL A 56 -27.05 68.51 -0.23
C VAL A 56 -27.03 68.91 1.28
N ASP A 57 -25.85 69.22 1.82
CA ASP A 57 -25.57 70.10 2.99
C ASP A 57 -25.48 69.53 4.42
N ALA A 58 -24.54 70.15 5.15
CA ALA A 58 -24.25 70.11 6.58
C ALA A 58 -24.33 71.59 7.10
N PRO A 59 -24.09 71.96 8.39
CA PRO A 59 -23.43 71.20 9.46
C PRO A 59 -23.95 71.43 10.92
N ALA A 60 -23.18 70.86 11.87
CA ALA A 60 -22.80 71.45 13.18
C ALA A 60 -23.56 71.13 14.50
N ARG A 61 -22.73 70.70 15.48
CA ARG A 61 -22.66 71.06 16.91
C ARG A 61 -23.49 70.33 18.00
N THR A 62 -22.76 70.03 19.09
CA THR A 62 -23.12 70.06 20.54
C THR A 62 -24.12 69.02 21.10
N ASP A 63 -23.98 68.47 22.32
CA ASP A 63 -22.82 68.37 23.25
C ASP A 63 -23.15 67.37 24.41
N ALA A 64 -22.16 67.09 25.28
CA ALA A 64 -22.24 66.54 26.65
C ALA A 64 -22.73 65.08 26.88
N GLY A 65 -22.12 64.38 27.85
CA GLY A 65 -22.63 63.04 28.25
C GLY A 65 -21.91 62.20 29.33
N GLN A 66 -20.61 62.37 29.62
CA GLN A 66 -19.93 61.56 30.68
C GLN A 66 -20.03 62.21 32.08
N PRO A 67 -20.29 61.40 33.13
CA PRO A 67 -19.25 60.98 34.11
C PRO A 67 -19.45 59.51 34.58
N ARG A 68 -18.61 58.77 35.34
CA ARG A 68 -17.28 58.83 36.04
C ARG A 68 -16.96 57.35 36.50
N ALA A 69 -15.92 56.89 37.21
CA ALA A 69 -14.63 57.31 37.82
C ALA A 69 -13.95 56.00 38.37
N ALA A 70 -12.66 55.90 38.76
CA ALA A 70 -11.42 56.64 38.49
C ALA A 70 -10.18 55.92 39.12
N THR A 71 -8.97 56.17 38.59
CA THR A 71 -7.60 56.10 39.24
C THR A 71 -7.09 54.76 39.84
N ALA A 72 -5.79 54.42 39.90
CA ALA A 72 -4.48 54.84 39.29
C ALA A 72 -3.44 53.69 39.60
N ALA A 73 -2.20 53.57 39.09
CA ALA A 73 -1.15 54.54 38.70
C ALA A 73 -0.04 53.90 37.78
N GLU A 74 1.03 54.67 37.50
CA GLU A 74 2.22 54.40 36.63
C GLU A 74 3.37 53.60 37.32
N PRO A 75 4.54 53.25 36.69
CA PRO A 75 5.08 53.58 35.36
C PRO A 75 5.60 52.39 34.49
N ALA A 76 6.32 52.67 33.40
CA ALA A 76 6.58 51.77 32.27
C ALA A 76 7.98 51.10 32.19
N ALA A 77 8.08 50.08 31.33
CA ALA A 77 9.30 49.40 30.84
C ALA A 77 9.11 49.06 29.32
N PRO A 78 10.11 48.52 28.57
CA PRO A 78 10.21 48.70 27.12
C PRO A 78 9.29 47.82 26.26
N ALA A 79 9.17 48.18 24.98
CA ALA A 79 8.35 47.50 23.99
C ALA A 79 8.86 46.09 23.61
N GLU A 80 7.91 45.20 23.32
CA GLU A 80 8.14 43.86 22.77
C GLU A 80 8.62 43.93 21.29
N PRO A 81 9.33 42.89 20.80
CA PRO A 81 9.61 42.74 19.38
C PRO A 81 8.30 42.59 18.57
N PRO A 82 8.31 42.84 17.25
CA PRO A 82 7.14 42.60 16.41
C PRO A 82 6.73 41.12 16.48
N ALA A 83 5.43 40.87 16.61
CA ALA A 83 4.89 39.52 16.71
C ALA A 83 5.27 38.66 15.50
N GLU A 84 5.59 37.40 15.77
CA GLU A 84 5.84 36.38 14.76
C GLU A 84 4.61 36.25 13.81
N PRO A 85 4.82 35.94 12.52
CA PRO A 85 3.71 35.57 11.65
C PRO A 85 2.97 34.35 12.24
N PRO A 86 1.63 34.30 12.18
CA PRO A 86 0.88 33.24 12.82
C PRO A 86 1.23 31.88 12.18
N ALA A 87 1.90 31.02 12.94
CA ALA A 87 2.08 29.63 12.57
C ALA A 87 0.73 28.98 12.26
N LEU A 88 0.68 28.11 11.26
CA LEU A 88 -0.53 27.37 10.86
C LEU A 88 -0.83 26.23 11.84
N SER A 89 -1.04 26.58 13.10
CA SER A 89 -1.44 25.69 14.18
C SER A 89 -2.84 25.14 13.91
N ALA A 90 -2.92 24.03 13.17
CA ALA A 90 -4.11 23.20 13.12
C ALA A 90 -4.52 22.85 14.56
N ALA A 91 -5.75 23.21 14.94
CA ALA A 91 -6.24 22.97 16.30
C ALA A 91 -6.25 21.46 16.59
N PRO A 92 -5.72 21.01 17.76
CA PRO A 92 -5.75 19.60 18.13
C PRO A 92 -7.17 19.04 18.07
N LEU A 93 -7.35 17.89 17.41
CA LEU A 93 -8.62 17.19 17.40
C LEU A 93 -9.02 16.81 18.84
N PRO A 94 -10.31 16.93 19.21
CA PRO A 94 -10.74 16.56 20.55
C PRO A 94 -10.47 15.06 20.78
N PRO A 95 -9.81 14.68 21.89
CA PRO A 95 -9.54 13.29 22.18
C PRO A 95 -10.85 12.52 22.39
N ARG A 96 -10.93 11.31 21.83
CA ARG A 96 -12.06 10.41 22.05
C ARG A 96 -12.10 9.95 23.52
N PRO A 97 -13.28 9.71 24.09
CA PRO A 97 -13.38 9.15 25.44
C PRO A 97 -12.71 7.78 25.53
N GLU A 98 -12.13 7.47 26.69
CA GLU A 98 -11.54 6.15 26.97
C GLU A 98 -12.60 5.03 26.81
N PRO A 99 -12.24 3.89 26.20
CA PRO A 99 -13.22 2.89 25.77
C PRO A 99 -13.81 2.10 26.94
N SER A 100 -15.05 2.44 27.33
CA SER A 100 -15.83 1.75 28.37
C SER A 100 -16.64 0.56 27.83
N ASP A 101 -17.32 -0.17 28.73
CA ASP A 101 -18.26 -1.25 28.43
C ASP A 101 -19.47 -1.15 29.38
N SER A 102 -20.44 -0.28 29.05
CA SER A 102 -21.56 0.16 29.89
C SER A 102 -22.81 0.59 29.10
N LEU A 103 -23.91 0.89 29.81
CA LEU A 103 -25.09 1.59 29.27
C LEU A 103 -25.19 3.02 29.81
N GLY A 104 -25.60 3.94 28.95
CA GLY A 104 -26.04 5.28 29.31
C GLY A 104 -27.44 5.29 29.96
N PRO A 105 -27.94 6.47 30.35
CA PRO A 105 -29.24 6.59 31.00
C PRO A 105 -30.39 6.16 30.08
N ALA A 106 -31.25 5.27 30.59
CA ALA A 106 -32.38 4.72 29.83
C ALA A 106 -33.55 5.70 29.70
N ARG A 107 -34.05 5.92 28.48
CA ARG A 107 -35.27 6.67 28.17
C ARG A 107 -36.45 5.70 28.01
N ARG A 108 -37.54 5.94 28.73
CA ARG A 108 -38.83 5.26 28.52
C ARG A 108 -39.51 5.74 27.23
N LEU A 109 -40.04 4.82 26.43
CA LEU A 109 -40.75 5.12 25.18
C LEU A 109 -42.27 4.94 25.28
N THR A 110 -42.77 4.01 26.10
CA THR A 110 -44.21 3.73 26.25
C THR A 110 -44.70 4.02 27.67
N ASP A 111 -46.01 4.18 27.84
CA ASP A 111 -46.62 4.20 29.17
C ASP A 111 -46.71 2.76 29.73
N PRO A 112 -46.46 2.52 31.03
CA PRO A 112 -46.67 1.21 31.65
C PRO A 112 -48.10 0.65 31.50
N SER A 113 -49.13 1.50 31.42
CA SER A 113 -50.52 1.04 31.29
C SER A 113 -50.85 0.38 29.95
N LEU A 114 -49.91 0.39 28.99
CA LEU A 114 -50.03 -0.30 27.70
C LEU A 114 -49.64 -1.79 27.81
N ASP A 115 -48.94 -2.19 28.88
CA ASP A 115 -48.30 -3.51 29.05
C ASP A 115 -47.45 -3.94 27.82
N ALA A 116 -46.62 -3.00 27.37
CA ALA A 116 -45.80 -3.14 26.17
C ALA A 116 -44.59 -4.05 26.41
N ARG A 117 -44.47 -5.12 25.62
CA ARG A 117 -43.55 -6.25 25.83
C ARG A 117 -42.87 -6.68 24.53
N ARG A 118 -41.70 -7.33 24.66
CA ARG A 118 -40.83 -7.85 23.59
C ARG A 118 -40.56 -6.85 22.46
N PRO A 119 -39.70 -5.83 22.69
CA PRO A 119 -39.31 -4.93 21.61
C PRO A 119 -38.47 -5.64 20.54
N ARG A 120 -38.58 -5.19 19.28
CA ARG A 120 -37.70 -5.52 18.16
C ARG A 120 -37.48 -4.28 17.30
N PHE A 121 -36.22 -3.87 17.11
CA PHE A 121 -35.90 -2.82 16.14
C PHE A 121 -36.21 -3.27 14.71
N ALA A 122 -36.66 -2.32 13.87
CA ALA A 122 -36.62 -2.48 12.43
C ALA A 122 -35.17 -2.40 11.91
N PRO A 123 -34.85 -2.95 10.73
CA PRO A 123 -33.49 -2.90 10.14
C PRO A 123 -32.94 -1.47 9.95
N ASP A 124 -33.83 -0.47 9.89
CA ASP A 124 -33.46 0.95 9.81
C ASP A 124 -32.98 1.57 11.13
N GLY A 125 -33.13 0.87 12.27
CA GLY A 125 -32.79 1.36 13.61
C GLY A 125 -33.59 2.58 14.11
N LYS A 126 -34.61 3.01 13.35
CA LYS A 126 -35.47 4.18 13.63
C LYS A 126 -36.82 3.81 14.22
N ARG A 127 -37.29 2.58 14.01
CA ARG A 127 -38.58 2.07 14.51
C ARG A 127 -38.40 0.83 15.37
N ILE A 128 -39.34 0.61 16.29
CA ILE A 128 -39.42 -0.55 17.18
C ILE A 128 -40.84 -1.12 17.09
N ALA A 129 -40.95 -2.40 16.71
CA ALA A 129 -42.17 -3.18 16.86
C ALA A 129 -42.20 -3.85 18.24
N PHE A 130 -43.38 -4.03 18.81
CA PHE A 130 -43.62 -4.71 20.09
C PHE A 130 -45.07 -5.20 20.14
N PHE A 131 -45.45 -5.96 21.16
CA PHE A 131 -46.86 -6.30 21.40
C PHE A 131 -47.37 -5.74 22.73
N ALA A 132 -48.66 -5.46 22.81
CA ALA A 132 -49.30 -4.82 23.96
C ALA A 132 -50.78 -5.23 24.08
N GLY A 133 -51.38 -5.05 25.26
CA GLY A 133 -52.73 -5.53 25.58
C GLY A 133 -52.76 -6.63 26.65
N PRO A 134 -53.95 -6.99 27.16
CA PRO A 134 -54.09 -8.02 28.20
C PRO A 134 -53.75 -9.42 27.69
N GLU A 135 -53.42 -10.34 28.61
CA GLU A 135 -53.09 -11.72 28.27
C GLU A 135 -54.31 -12.46 27.70
N GLY A 136 -54.28 -12.73 26.39
CA GLY A 136 -55.38 -13.35 25.62
C GLY A 136 -55.88 -12.50 24.46
N GLU A 137 -55.59 -11.19 24.46
CA GLU A 137 -56.08 -10.20 23.48
C GLU A 137 -54.96 -9.17 23.19
N GLY A 138 -53.77 -9.65 22.80
CA GLY A 138 -52.63 -8.80 22.46
C GLY A 138 -52.61 -8.36 20.99
N ASP A 139 -52.24 -7.11 20.71
CA ASP A 139 -51.99 -6.62 19.35
C ASP A 139 -50.51 -6.32 19.09
N VAL A 140 -50.13 -6.26 17.81
CA VAL A 140 -48.84 -5.69 17.37
C VAL A 140 -48.91 -4.17 17.28
N TYR A 141 -47.90 -3.50 17.85
CA TYR A 141 -47.71 -2.06 17.81
C TYR A 141 -46.34 -1.68 17.23
N LEU A 142 -46.23 -0.44 16.78
CA LEU A 142 -45.04 0.18 16.21
C LEU A 142 -44.82 1.56 16.87
N VAL A 143 -43.58 1.89 17.22
CA VAL A 143 -43.19 3.23 17.71
C VAL A 143 -41.85 3.65 17.13
N ASN A 144 -41.60 4.95 16.98
CA ASN A 144 -40.28 5.45 16.63
C ASN A 144 -39.33 5.31 17.84
N ALA A 145 -38.05 5.08 17.58
CA ALA A 145 -37.01 4.91 18.61
C ALA A 145 -36.74 6.21 19.42
N ASP A 146 -37.32 7.34 19.01
CA ASP A 146 -37.34 8.60 19.77
C ASP A 146 -38.50 8.71 20.77
N GLY A 147 -39.49 7.80 20.70
CA GLY A 147 -40.71 7.78 21.51
C GLY A 147 -41.96 8.36 20.83
N THR A 148 -41.85 8.80 19.56
CA THR A 148 -42.97 9.37 18.79
C THR A 148 -43.68 8.32 17.92
N GLY A 149 -44.80 8.69 17.30
CA GLY A 149 -45.39 7.91 16.19
C GLY A 149 -45.96 6.54 16.57
N LEU A 150 -46.45 6.38 17.81
CA LEU A 150 -47.10 5.14 18.25
C LEU A 150 -48.32 4.79 17.36
N LEU A 151 -48.31 3.59 16.80
CA LEU A 151 -49.30 3.04 15.87
C LEU A 151 -49.64 1.59 16.24
N ARG A 152 -50.92 1.23 16.18
CA ARG A 152 -51.43 -0.16 16.26
C ARG A 152 -51.46 -0.75 14.85
N LEU A 153 -50.95 -1.96 14.65
CA LEU A 153 -50.86 -2.63 13.34
C LEU A 153 -51.90 -3.75 13.16
N THR A 154 -52.37 -4.37 14.24
CA THR A 154 -53.47 -5.35 14.20
C THR A 154 -54.59 -4.95 15.19
N ASP A 155 -55.84 -5.27 14.87
CA ASP A 155 -57.01 -4.92 15.68
C ASP A 155 -58.12 -5.99 15.72
N ASP A 156 -57.78 -7.23 15.36
CA ASP A 156 -58.71 -8.36 15.31
C ASP A 156 -58.68 -9.23 16.59
N PRO A 157 -59.72 -10.07 16.85
CA PRO A 157 -59.83 -10.81 18.12
C PRO A 157 -58.85 -11.99 18.31
N ALA A 158 -57.84 -12.12 17.46
CA ALA A 158 -56.72 -13.03 17.68
C ALA A 158 -55.79 -12.50 18.77
N ASP A 159 -54.90 -13.36 19.25
CA ASP A 159 -53.81 -13.00 20.17
C ASP A 159 -52.52 -12.91 19.32
N ASP A 160 -52.14 -11.69 18.95
CA ASP A 160 -50.99 -11.40 18.09
C ASP A 160 -49.74 -11.06 18.92
N ARG A 161 -48.68 -11.85 18.76
CA ARG A 161 -47.51 -11.88 19.65
C ARG A 161 -46.18 -11.92 18.90
N ASP A 162 -45.12 -11.60 19.65
CA ASP A 162 -43.72 -11.79 19.27
C ASP A 162 -43.33 -11.21 17.87
N PRO A 163 -43.68 -9.95 17.53
CA PRO A 163 -43.38 -9.38 16.22
C PRO A 163 -41.88 -9.16 15.98
N ALA A 164 -41.37 -9.60 14.84
CA ALA A 164 -39.97 -9.49 14.41
C ALA A 164 -39.85 -9.10 12.93
N TRP A 165 -38.77 -8.44 12.53
CA TRP A 165 -38.60 -7.94 11.15
C TRP A 165 -37.83 -8.91 10.27
N LEU A 166 -38.24 -9.03 8.99
CA LEU A 166 -37.38 -9.62 7.96
C LEU A 166 -36.21 -8.66 7.63
N PRO A 167 -35.04 -9.19 7.22
CA PRO A 167 -33.83 -8.38 7.01
C PRO A 167 -33.99 -7.28 5.95
N GLY A 168 -34.84 -7.47 4.94
CA GLY A 168 -35.15 -6.45 3.94
C GLY A 168 -36.01 -5.29 4.44
N GLY A 169 -36.60 -5.38 5.64
CA GLY A 169 -37.54 -4.38 6.17
C GLY A 169 -38.89 -4.32 5.42
N ASP A 170 -39.11 -5.24 4.47
CA ASP A 170 -40.30 -5.35 3.61
C ASP A 170 -41.51 -5.95 4.33
N ALA A 171 -41.26 -6.71 5.41
CA ALA A 171 -42.30 -7.39 6.18
C ALA A 171 -41.93 -7.60 7.66
N ILE A 172 -42.96 -7.73 8.47
CA ILE A 172 -42.94 -8.18 9.86
C ILE A 172 -43.47 -9.62 9.90
N VAL A 173 -42.73 -10.50 10.58
CA VAL A 173 -43.16 -11.83 11.00
C VAL A 173 -43.75 -11.72 12.41
N TRP A 174 -44.87 -12.37 12.72
CA TRP A 174 -45.39 -12.48 14.08
C TRP A 174 -46.10 -13.81 14.31
N SER A 175 -46.32 -14.16 15.58
CA SER A 175 -47.04 -15.36 16.01
C SER A 175 -48.51 -15.02 16.28
N THR A 176 -49.45 -15.83 15.78
CA THR A 176 -50.88 -15.50 15.91
C THR A 176 -51.78 -16.73 15.90
N ASN A 177 -52.76 -16.76 16.81
CA ASN A 177 -53.68 -17.89 16.97
C ASN A 177 -54.88 -17.89 16.00
N ARG A 178 -54.92 -16.99 15.01
CA ARG A 178 -56.03 -16.79 14.06
C ARG A 178 -56.44 -18.01 13.22
N ALA A 179 -55.63 -19.08 13.20
CA ALA A 179 -55.96 -20.36 12.55
C ALA A 179 -56.42 -21.47 13.52
N GLY A 180 -56.38 -21.23 14.84
CA GLY A 180 -56.79 -22.16 15.91
C GLY A 180 -55.67 -22.58 16.86
N GLY A 181 -54.42 -22.53 16.41
CA GLY A 181 -53.19 -22.57 17.21
C GLY A 181 -52.25 -21.45 16.74
N TYR A 182 -51.16 -21.19 17.47
CA TYR A 182 -50.22 -20.13 17.06
C TYR A 182 -49.37 -20.57 15.85
N ASP A 183 -49.52 -19.91 14.71
CA ASP A 183 -48.59 -20.04 13.58
C ASP A 183 -47.74 -18.77 13.41
N LEU A 184 -46.67 -18.87 12.62
CA LEU A 184 -45.97 -17.70 12.08
C LEU A 184 -46.71 -17.14 10.85
N TRP A 185 -46.92 -15.83 10.82
CA TRP A 185 -47.51 -15.08 9.70
C TRP A 185 -46.62 -13.89 9.31
N THR A 186 -46.75 -13.39 8.07
CA THR A 186 -46.05 -12.22 7.52
C THR A 186 -47.00 -11.15 7.00
N MET A 187 -46.70 -9.88 7.28
CA MET A 187 -47.45 -8.69 6.83
C MET A 187 -46.47 -7.57 6.49
N LYS A 188 -46.93 -6.55 5.75
CA LYS A 188 -46.13 -5.34 5.49
C LYS A 188 -46.05 -4.45 6.73
N PRO A 189 -45.07 -3.52 6.80
CA PRO A 189 -44.91 -2.55 7.90
C PRO A 189 -46.09 -1.59 8.14
N ASP A 190 -47.10 -1.60 7.27
CA ASP A 190 -48.35 -0.84 7.37
C ASP A 190 -49.54 -1.69 7.88
N GLY A 191 -49.29 -2.93 8.30
CA GLY A 191 -50.31 -3.90 8.74
C GLY A 191 -50.99 -4.68 7.60
N SER A 192 -50.71 -4.33 6.33
CA SER A 192 -51.43 -4.92 5.20
C SER A 192 -50.80 -6.22 4.67
N SER A 193 -51.58 -6.95 3.84
CA SER A 193 -51.15 -8.18 3.15
C SER A 193 -50.71 -9.36 4.06
N PRO A 194 -51.51 -9.76 5.07
CA PRO A 194 -51.18 -10.89 5.95
C PRO A 194 -51.19 -12.24 5.22
N ALA A 195 -50.19 -13.09 5.46
CA ALA A 195 -50.06 -14.45 4.91
C ALA A 195 -49.40 -15.42 5.91
N ARG A 196 -49.82 -16.69 5.91
CA ARG A 196 -49.35 -17.77 6.83
C ARG A 196 -48.06 -18.42 6.32
N LEU A 197 -47.07 -18.65 7.20
CA LEU A 197 -45.79 -19.32 6.89
C LEU A 197 -45.69 -20.77 7.41
N THR A 198 -46.23 -21.05 8.60
CA THR A 198 -46.20 -22.39 9.22
C THR A 198 -47.59 -23.04 9.28
N ASP A 199 -47.58 -24.36 9.39
CA ASP A 199 -48.76 -25.23 9.53
C ASP A 199 -48.25 -26.54 10.18
N LEU A 200 -47.75 -26.43 11.41
CA LEU A 200 -47.05 -27.50 12.13
C LEU A 200 -47.89 -28.01 13.32
N GLU A 201 -47.50 -29.16 13.88
CA GLU A 201 -48.18 -29.72 15.06
C GLU A 201 -47.65 -29.08 16.36
N GLY A 202 -48.07 -27.85 16.64
CA GLY A 202 -47.69 -27.12 17.86
C GLY A 202 -48.17 -25.68 17.89
N ASP A 203 -47.63 -24.91 18.83
CA ASP A 203 -47.67 -23.44 18.84
C ASP A 203 -46.29 -22.89 18.45
N GLU A 204 -46.21 -22.12 17.37
CA GLU A 204 -45.00 -21.42 16.94
C GLU A 204 -44.91 -20.00 17.54
N LEU A 205 -43.89 -19.80 18.37
CA LEU A 205 -43.63 -18.58 19.13
C LEU A 205 -42.21 -18.05 18.87
N GLU A 206 -41.97 -16.80 19.25
CA GLU A 206 -40.66 -16.15 19.24
C GLU A 206 -39.89 -16.22 17.90
N PRO A 207 -40.46 -15.78 16.76
CA PRO A 207 -39.74 -15.72 15.50
C PRO A 207 -38.50 -14.80 15.60
N ALA A 208 -37.39 -15.33 15.12
CA ALA A 208 -36.12 -14.67 14.96
C ALA A 208 -35.62 -14.91 13.51
N PRO A 209 -36.03 -14.04 12.56
CA PRO A 209 -35.40 -13.98 11.24
C PRO A 209 -33.90 -13.73 11.37
N ALA A 210 -33.09 -14.38 10.54
CA ALA A 210 -31.69 -14.03 10.39
C ALA A 210 -31.56 -12.62 9.81
N PRO A 211 -30.62 -11.78 10.27
CA PRO A 211 -30.40 -10.43 9.72
C PRO A 211 -29.76 -10.44 8.33
N VAL A 212 -29.44 -11.63 7.80
CA VAL A 212 -28.93 -11.86 6.45
C VAL A 212 -29.67 -13.06 5.83
N ALA A 213 -29.87 -13.03 4.52
CA ALA A 213 -30.24 -14.22 3.75
C ALA A 213 -29.02 -15.13 3.53
N TYR A 214 -29.19 -16.25 2.84
CA TYR A 214 -28.14 -17.25 2.53
C TYR A 214 -28.11 -17.55 1.02
N ARG A 215 -26.92 -17.66 0.43
CA ARG A 215 -26.70 -18.00 -0.98
C ARG A 215 -26.14 -19.41 -1.12
N LEU A 216 -26.57 -20.10 -2.17
CA LEU A 216 -25.91 -21.31 -2.66
C LEU A 216 -25.19 -21.00 -3.97
N VAL A 217 -23.88 -21.27 -4.06
CA VAL A 217 -23.06 -20.92 -5.22
C VAL A 217 -22.44 -22.17 -5.84
N GLY A 218 -22.57 -22.30 -7.16
CA GLY A 218 -21.91 -23.33 -7.96
C GLY A 218 -20.70 -22.79 -8.69
N VAL A 219 -19.55 -23.45 -8.52
CA VAL A 219 -18.27 -23.11 -9.18
C VAL A 219 -17.89 -24.27 -10.11
N TRP A 220 -17.54 -23.94 -11.36
CA TRP A 220 -17.24 -24.91 -12.41
C TRP A 220 -15.96 -24.50 -13.15
N PRO A 221 -15.01 -25.43 -13.41
CA PRO A 221 -13.93 -25.20 -14.36
C PRO A 221 -14.41 -25.51 -15.79
N ASP A 222 -14.36 -24.54 -16.70
CA ASP A 222 -14.41 -24.78 -18.14
C ASP A 222 -12.96 -24.87 -18.67
N PRO A 223 -12.50 -26.03 -19.18
CA PRO A 223 -11.14 -26.18 -19.69
C PRO A 223 -10.92 -25.63 -21.11
N CYS A 224 -11.92 -24.98 -21.72
CA CYS A 224 -11.91 -24.56 -23.13
C CYS A 224 -12.21 -23.07 -23.39
N SER A 225 -12.43 -22.24 -22.36
CA SER A 225 -12.63 -20.79 -22.49
C SER A 225 -11.44 -20.00 -21.91
N PRO A 226 -10.97 -18.90 -22.54
CA PRO A 226 -9.93 -18.04 -21.96
C PRO A 226 -10.40 -17.23 -20.74
N ASP A 227 -11.71 -16.99 -20.63
CA ASP A 227 -12.29 -15.96 -19.75
C ASP A 227 -12.83 -16.52 -18.42
N GLY A 228 -11.93 -16.82 -17.48
CA GLY A 228 -12.21 -16.87 -16.04
C GLY A 228 -12.98 -18.08 -15.48
N ALA A 229 -12.93 -18.24 -14.15
CA ALA A 229 -13.66 -19.28 -13.44
C ALA A 229 -15.12 -18.86 -13.19
N GLY A 230 -16.07 -19.55 -13.82
CA GLY A 230 -17.49 -19.23 -13.71
C GLY A 230 -18.12 -19.68 -12.39
N ALA A 231 -18.19 -18.79 -11.40
CA ALA A 231 -19.11 -18.93 -10.27
C ALA A 231 -20.51 -18.46 -10.69
N ARG A 232 -21.56 -19.24 -10.42
CA ARG A 232 -22.96 -18.84 -10.58
C ARG A 232 -23.76 -19.05 -9.31
N GLU A 233 -24.48 -18.00 -8.90
CA GLU A 233 -25.44 -18.04 -7.81
C GLU A 233 -26.67 -18.86 -8.22
N ALA A 234 -27.05 -19.85 -7.41
CA ALA A 234 -28.11 -20.81 -7.73
C ALA A 234 -29.42 -20.54 -6.96
N ALA A 235 -29.36 -19.98 -5.75
CA ALA A 235 -30.51 -19.57 -4.96
C ALA A 235 -30.12 -18.62 -3.83
N VAL A 236 -31.07 -17.75 -3.42
CA VAL A 236 -31.06 -17.00 -2.16
C VAL A 236 -32.18 -17.53 -1.26
N ARG A 237 -31.93 -17.68 0.06
CA ARG A 237 -32.92 -18.14 1.04
C ARG A 237 -32.88 -17.32 2.33
N ASP A 238 -34.04 -16.86 2.79
CA ASP A 238 -34.21 -16.39 4.17
C ASP A 238 -34.15 -17.59 5.13
N ARG A 239 -33.59 -17.42 6.34
CA ARG A 239 -33.72 -18.38 7.45
C ARG A 239 -34.44 -17.71 8.63
N ILE A 240 -35.52 -18.32 9.12
CA ILE A 240 -36.27 -17.88 10.30
C ILE A 240 -36.13 -18.95 11.37
N ALA A 241 -35.52 -18.61 12.51
CA ALA A 241 -35.48 -19.45 13.69
C ALA A 241 -36.71 -19.17 14.57
N PHE A 242 -37.24 -20.16 15.28
CA PHE A 242 -38.43 -19.99 16.13
C PHE A 242 -38.53 -21.07 17.21
N THR A 243 -39.32 -20.80 18.25
CA THR A 243 -39.68 -21.74 19.32
C THR A 243 -40.97 -22.45 18.92
N SER A 244 -40.92 -23.73 18.56
CA SER A 244 -42.12 -24.56 18.37
C SER A 244 -42.42 -25.33 19.66
N VAL A 245 -43.67 -25.24 20.14
CA VAL A 245 -44.12 -25.80 21.41
C VAL A 245 -45.14 -26.91 21.17
N THR A 246 -44.81 -28.13 21.61
CA THR A 246 -45.72 -29.28 21.58
C THR A 246 -46.25 -29.59 22.98
N VAL A 247 -47.33 -30.37 23.05
CA VAL A 247 -48.00 -30.84 24.30
C VAL A 247 -47.05 -31.51 25.32
N ARG A 248 -45.81 -31.85 24.94
CA ARG A 248 -44.81 -32.46 25.84
C ARG A 248 -43.49 -31.71 25.97
N LYS A 249 -43.03 -30.93 24.98
CA LYS A 249 -41.74 -30.21 24.95
C LYS A 249 -41.75 -29.02 23.97
N SER A 250 -40.93 -28.02 24.25
CA SER A 250 -40.56 -26.95 23.29
C SER A 250 -39.21 -27.23 22.62
N ALA A 251 -39.03 -26.74 21.39
CA ALA A 251 -37.79 -26.88 20.62
C ALA A 251 -37.54 -25.63 19.77
N VAL A 252 -36.27 -25.27 19.62
CA VAL A 252 -35.83 -24.29 18.61
C VAL A 252 -35.60 -25.01 17.28
N LEU A 253 -36.28 -24.52 16.25
CA LEU A 253 -36.21 -24.95 14.85
C LEU A 253 -35.72 -23.78 13.97
N PHE A 254 -35.38 -24.05 12.71
CA PHE A 254 -35.41 -23.04 11.64
C PHE A 254 -36.22 -23.51 10.45
N ARG A 255 -36.74 -22.57 9.65
CA ARG A 255 -37.44 -22.78 8.37
C ARG A 255 -37.15 -21.63 7.41
N SER A 256 -37.23 -21.87 6.10
CA SER A 256 -37.11 -20.82 5.07
C SER A 256 -38.46 -20.15 4.74
N ARG A 257 -38.44 -18.92 4.20
CA ARG A 257 -39.66 -18.14 3.86
C ARG A 257 -40.55 -18.81 2.79
N ASP A 258 -39.94 -19.61 1.92
CA ASP A 258 -40.60 -20.43 0.89
C ASP A 258 -41.02 -21.83 1.40
N GLY A 259 -40.62 -22.21 2.62
CA GLY A 259 -40.88 -23.52 3.21
C GLY A 259 -40.09 -24.69 2.63
N THR A 260 -39.04 -24.45 1.84
CA THR A 260 -38.23 -25.53 1.24
C THR A 260 -37.27 -26.22 2.21
N ASP A 261 -36.73 -25.51 3.21
CA ASP A 261 -35.88 -26.06 4.26
C ASP A 261 -36.55 -26.00 5.64
N GLN A 262 -36.37 -27.03 6.47
CA GLN A 262 -36.74 -27.03 7.89
C GLN A 262 -35.87 -28.01 8.71
N GLU A 263 -35.23 -27.54 9.78
CA GLU A 263 -34.37 -28.36 10.66
C GLU A 263 -34.56 -28.02 12.15
N ARG A 264 -34.20 -28.96 13.04
CA ARG A 264 -34.13 -28.77 14.49
C ARG A 264 -32.70 -28.40 14.92
N ILE A 265 -32.52 -27.20 15.46
CA ILE A 265 -31.24 -26.74 16.01
C ILE A 265 -31.08 -27.19 17.48
N SER A 266 -32.14 -27.07 18.28
CA SER A 266 -32.08 -27.38 19.72
C SER A 266 -31.79 -28.86 20.02
N PRO A 267 -31.00 -29.19 21.05
CA PRO A 267 -30.78 -30.58 21.46
C PRO A 267 -32.08 -31.34 21.73
N GLU A 268 -32.09 -32.64 21.44
CA GLU A 268 -33.19 -33.50 21.85
C GLU A 268 -33.32 -33.61 23.38
N GLY A 269 -34.48 -34.06 23.85
CA GLY A 269 -34.71 -34.37 25.26
C GLY A 269 -35.03 -33.17 26.15
N SER A 270 -34.48 -32.00 25.88
CA SER A 270 -34.67 -30.76 26.65
C SER A 270 -35.85 -29.92 26.14
N SER A 271 -36.35 -28.99 26.94
CA SER A 271 -37.24 -27.90 26.48
C SER A 271 -36.37 -26.68 26.18
N CYS A 272 -36.54 -26.06 25.01
CA CYS A 272 -35.70 -24.94 24.56
C CYS A 272 -36.54 -23.84 23.89
N ARG A 273 -36.12 -22.58 24.07
CA ARG A 273 -36.85 -21.36 23.70
C ARG A 273 -35.92 -20.20 23.34
N SER A 274 -36.52 -19.09 22.92
CA SER A 274 -35.94 -17.76 22.77
C SER A 274 -34.68 -17.71 21.89
N PRO A 275 -34.80 -18.07 20.60
CA PRO A 275 -33.72 -17.89 19.63
C PRO A 275 -33.39 -16.40 19.41
N ALA A 276 -32.10 -16.11 19.23
CA ALA A 276 -31.60 -14.80 18.81
C ALA A 276 -30.35 -14.97 17.94
N TRP A 277 -30.32 -14.34 16.77
CA TRP A 277 -29.16 -14.31 15.88
C TRP A 277 -28.16 -13.23 16.29
N ALA A 278 -26.89 -13.44 15.96
CA ALA A 278 -25.88 -12.38 15.88
C ALA A 278 -26.12 -11.48 14.66
N GLY A 279 -25.60 -10.25 14.68
CA GLY A 279 -25.86 -9.22 13.64
C GLY A 279 -25.36 -9.60 12.24
N ASP A 280 -24.38 -10.50 12.15
CA ASP A 280 -23.84 -11.10 10.93
C ASP A 280 -24.66 -12.32 10.42
N GLY A 281 -25.60 -12.81 11.23
CA GLY A 281 -26.34 -14.05 11.04
C GLY A 281 -25.50 -15.34 11.16
N ARG A 282 -24.21 -15.29 11.50
CA ARG A 282 -23.32 -16.47 11.54
C ARG A 282 -23.36 -17.22 12.88
N ALA A 283 -24.01 -16.66 13.90
CA ALA A 283 -24.22 -17.31 15.19
C ALA A 283 -25.67 -17.19 15.69
N LEU A 284 -26.11 -18.21 16.43
CA LEU A 284 -27.43 -18.27 17.07
C LEU A 284 -27.27 -18.60 18.56
N ALA A 285 -27.94 -17.84 19.42
CA ALA A 285 -28.11 -18.13 20.84
C ALA A 285 -29.55 -18.56 21.13
N TRP A 286 -29.73 -19.38 22.17
CA TRP A 286 -31.04 -19.77 22.70
C TRP A 286 -30.93 -20.23 24.16
N VAL A 287 -32.06 -20.55 24.77
CA VAL A 287 -32.14 -21.05 26.16
C VAL A 287 -32.68 -22.48 26.15
N CYS A 288 -32.14 -23.35 26.99
CA CYS A 288 -32.76 -24.64 27.32
C CYS A 288 -32.84 -24.85 28.83
N ASP A 289 -33.93 -25.46 29.29
CA ASP A 289 -34.08 -25.83 30.69
C ASP A 289 -33.30 -27.13 30.97
N THR A 290 -32.24 -27.03 31.78
CA THR A 290 -31.39 -28.15 32.17
C THR A 290 -31.63 -28.55 33.64
N ARG A 291 -30.95 -29.59 34.14
CA ARG A 291 -31.02 -30.00 35.55
C ARG A 291 -30.58 -28.89 36.55
N GLY A 292 -29.90 -27.84 36.07
CA GLY A 292 -29.52 -26.68 36.88
C GLY A 292 -30.49 -25.48 36.77
N GLY A 293 -31.49 -25.54 35.88
CA GLY A 293 -32.34 -24.41 35.51
C GLY A 293 -32.09 -23.93 34.06
N PRO A 294 -32.61 -22.74 33.70
CA PRO A 294 -32.40 -22.13 32.39
C PRO A 294 -30.91 -21.92 32.09
N THR A 295 -30.47 -22.42 30.93
CA THR A 295 -29.08 -22.40 30.48
C THR A 295 -29.00 -21.77 29.10
N VAL A 296 -28.12 -20.78 28.92
CA VAL A 296 -27.86 -20.18 27.60
C VAL A 296 -26.96 -21.10 26.79
N PHE A 297 -27.36 -21.37 25.55
CA PHE A 297 -26.59 -22.06 24.53
C PHE A 297 -26.19 -21.08 23.42
N HIS A 298 -25.04 -21.34 22.80
CA HIS A 298 -24.53 -20.65 21.62
C HIS A 298 -24.10 -21.69 20.60
N ALA A 299 -24.54 -21.54 19.35
CA ALA A 299 -23.94 -22.18 18.20
C ALA A 299 -23.44 -21.12 17.21
N ALA A 300 -22.13 -21.13 16.94
CA ALA A 300 -21.62 -20.58 15.70
C ALA A 300 -21.93 -21.55 14.54
N ALA A 301 -22.11 -21.02 13.34
CA ALA A 301 -22.21 -21.78 12.11
C ALA A 301 -21.02 -22.73 11.95
N ARG A 302 -21.30 -23.99 11.62
CA ARG A 302 -20.30 -24.96 11.18
C ARG A 302 -20.76 -25.63 9.90
N TRP A 303 -20.06 -25.34 8.82
CA TRP A 303 -20.08 -26.11 7.59
C TRP A 303 -19.50 -27.50 7.87
N ASP A 304 -20.11 -28.56 7.32
CA ASP A 304 -19.63 -29.94 7.49
C ASP A 304 -18.20 -30.16 6.93
N ARG A 305 -17.78 -29.32 5.99
CA ARG A 305 -16.38 -29.11 5.54
C ARG A 305 -16.18 -27.66 5.15
N SER A 306 -14.97 -27.13 5.30
CA SER A 306 -14.58 -25.92 4.57
C SER A 306 -14.46 -26.22 3.07
N LEU A 307 -14.45 -25.19 2.22
CA LEU A 307 -14.18 -25.33 0.79
C LEU A 307 -12.87 -26.12 0.57
N ALA A 308 -11.75 -25.69 1.18
CA ALA A 308 -10.47 -26.41 1.17
C ALA A 308 -10.59 -27.91 1.53
N ALA A 309 -11.19 -28.24 2.67
CA ALA A 309 -11.30 -29.63 3.11
C ALA A 309 -12.31 -30.47 2.29
N ALA A 310 -13.16 -29.84 1.49
CA ALA A 310 -13.99 -30.52 0.49
C ALA A 310 -13.19 -30.77 -0.80
N LEU A 311 -12.37 -29.81 -1.25
CA LEU A 311 -11.46 -29.90 -2.40
C LEU A 311 -10.46 -31.06 -2.23
N ASP A 312 -9.75 -31.08 -1.10
CA ASP A 312 -8.72 -32.08 -0.76
C ASP A 312 -9.27 -33.53 -0.69
N ALA A 313 -10.58 -33.68 -0.50
CA ALA A 313 -11.25 -34.96 -0.33
C ALA A 313 -11.85 -35.53 -1.62
N LEU A 314 -11.65 -34.88 -2.76
CA LEU A 314 -12.05 -35.39 -4.08
C LEU A 314 -11.12 -36.55 -4.52
N PRO A 315 -11.65 -37.72 -4.90
CA PRO A 315 -10.81 -38.82 -5.39
C PRO A 315 -10.21 -38.46 -6.75
N ALA A 316 -8.89 -38.58 -6.88
CA ALA A 316 -8.17 -38.31 -8.12
C ALA A 316 -8.72 -39.16 -9.27
N THR A 317 -9.38 -38.50 -10.23
CA THR A 317 -10.04 -39.04 -11.44
C THR A 317 -11.28 -39.92 -11.23
N ARG A 318 -12.37 -39.56 -11.92
CA ARG A 318 -13.42 -40.50 -12.38
C ARG A 318 -13.83 -40.12 -13.80
N SER A 319 -13.33 -40.84 -14.80
CA SER A 319 -13.82 -40.73 -16.17
C SER A 319 -15.23 -41.32 -16.28
N GLY A 320 -16.21 -40.54 -16.75
CA GLY A 320 -17.54 -41.06 -17.13
C GLY A 320 -18.77 -40.38 -16.50
N ALA A 321 -18.65 -39.22 -15.87
CA ALA A 321 -19.82 -38.39 -15.57
C ALA A 321 -20.39 -37.77 -16.87
N PRO A 322 -21.72 -37.71 -17.06
CA PRO A 322 -22.33 -36.97 -18.16
C PRO A 322 -22.15 -35.46 -17.97
N ALA A 323 -22.07 -34.71 -19.07
CA ALA A 323 -22.01 -33.25 -19.02
C ALA A 323 -23.36 -32.67 -18.55
N CYS A 324 -23.32 -31.70 -17.63
CA CYS A 324 -24.50 -30.95 -17.20
C CYS A 324 -24.56 -29.63 -18.00
N GLU A 325 -25.67 -29.40 -18.71
CA GLU A 325 -25.86 -28.19 -19.53
C GLU A 325 -26.10 -26.94 -18.66
N PRO A 326 -25.51 -25.77 -18.96
CA PRO A 326 -25.64 -24.56 -18.14
C PRO A 326 -27.07 -24.03 -17.94
N GLU A 327 -28.00 -24.40 -18.84
CA GLU A 327 -29.42 -24.00 -18.81
C GLU A 327 -30.26 -24.79 -17.78
N ALA A 328 -29.69 -25.82 -17.13
CA ALA A 328 -30.41 -26.65 -16.16
C ALA A 328 -30.67 -25.95 -14.81
N LEU A 329 -29.89 -24.93 -14.46
CA LEU A 329 -29.86 -24.30 -13.12
C LEU A 329 -31.21 -23.69 -12.70
N GLU A 330 -32.00 -23.17 -13.64
CA GLU A 330 -33.33 -22.56 -13.36
C GLU A 330 -34.39 -23.58 -12.89
N ARG A 331 -34.10 -24.89 -12.94
CA ARG A 331 -35.09 -25.97 -12.75
C ARG A 331 -34.90 -26.79 -11.47
N TRP A 332 -34.21 -26.23 -10.48
CA TRP A 332 -34.24 -26.75 -9.10
C TRP A 332 -35.72 -26.92 -8.66
N PRO A 333 -36.17 -28.10 -8.16
CA PRO A 333 -35.37 -29.19 -7.59
C PRO A 333 -35.23 -30.45 -8.48
N ASN A 334 -35.66 -30.39 -9.75
CA ASN A 334 -35.97 -31.60 -10.53
C ASN A 334 -34.84 -32.11 -11.45
N ASP A 335 -33.63 -31.54 -11.39
CA ASP A 335 -32.55 -31.89 -12.31
C ASP A 335 -31.75 -33.16 -11.88
N PRO A 336 -31.59 -34.17 -12.76
CA PRO A 336 -30.86 -35.40 -12.44
C PRO A 336 -29.33 -35.23 -12.27
N CYS A 337 -28.75 -34.19 -12.88
CA CYS A 337 -27.31 -33.93 -12.86
C CYS A 337 -26.89 -33.33 -11.52
N LEU A 338 -27.64 -32.32 -11.05
CA LEU A 338 -27.45 -31.68 -9.75
C LEU A 338 -27.82 -32.60 -8.56
N GLY A 339 -28.72 -33.57 -8.78
CA GLY A 339 -29.09 -34.57 -7.76
C GLY A 339 -27.96 -35.53 -7.34
N GLY A 340 -26.85 -35.59 -8.09
CA GLY A 340 -25.72 -36.49 -7.82
C GLY A 340 -24.54 -35.87 -7.04
N LEU A 341 -24.54 -34.56 -6.81
CA LEU A 341 -23.44 -33.86 -6.15
C LEU A 341 -23.56 -33.90 -4.62
N PRO A 342 -22.44 -34.04 -3.87
CA PRO A 342 -22.48 -34.05 -2.40
C PRO A 342 -22.92 -32.67 -1.87
N ARG A 343 -23.99 -32.65 -1.08
CA ARG A 343 -24.45 -31.44 -0.37
C ARG A 343 -23.66 -31.27 0.93
N HIS A 344 -23.35 -30.03 1.26
CA HIS A 344 -22.56 -29.63 2.42
C HIS A 344 -23.24 -28.44 3.09
N ASP A 345 -24.16 -28.75 4.01
CA ASP A 345 -25.09 -27.79 4.61
C ASP A 345 -24.48 -27.10 5.85
N VAL A 346 -24.92 -25.87 6.17
CA VAL A 346 -24.51 -25.18 7.41
C VAL A 346 -25.30 -25.68 8.63
N ARG A 347 -24.60 -26.30 9.59
CA ARG A 347 -25.15 -26.75 10.89
C ARG A 347 -24.85 -25.80 12.03
N TYR A 348 -25.61 -25.92 13.12
CA TYR A 348 -25.50 -25.10 14.34
C TYR A 348 -25.32 -25.94 15.61
N PRO A 349 -24.13 -26.54 15.85
CA PRO A 349 -23.88 -27.40 17.01
C PRO A 349 -23.75 -26.60 18.32
N GLY A 350 -24.85 -26.51 19.06
CA GLY A 350 -24.94 -25.71 20.30
C GLY A 350 -24.07 -26.18 21.46
N VAL A 351 -23.29 -25.25 22.01
CA VAL A 351 -22.50 -25.42 23.22
C VAL A 351 -23.18 -24.68 24.38
N ALA A 352 -23.24 -25.32 25.57
CA ALA A 352 -23.81 -24.69 26.76
C ALA A 352 -22.82 -23.66 27.34
N VAL A 353 -23.24 -22.40 27.43
CA VAL A 353 -22.39 -21.25 27.79
C VAL A 353 -22.47 -20.95 29.29
N SER A 354 -23.65 -21.09 29.92
CA SER A 354 -23.83 -20.90 31.37
C SER A 354 -23.88 -22.21 32.16
N ARG A 355 -23.55 -22.10 33.46
CA ARG A 355 -23.67 -23.12 34.51
C ARG A 355 -24.07 -22.38 35.81
N PRO A 356 -24.68 -23.02 36.82
CA PRO A 356 -25.25 -22.32 37.98
C PRO A 356 -24.17 -21.50 38.72
N PRO A 357 -24.50 -20.26 39.16
CA PRO A 357 -25.78 -19.96 39.84
C PRO A 357 -26.83 -19.22 39.00
N ASP A 358 -26.43 -18.42 38.01
CA ASP A 358 -27.34 -17.49 37.32
C ASP A 358 -28.34 -18.23 36.40
N LYS A 359 -29.62 -18.09 36.72
CA LYS A 359 -30.74 -18.45 35.83
C LYS A 359 -30.88 -17.33 34.80
N LEU A 360 -30.35 -17.56 33.60
CA LEU A 360 -30.35 -16.58 32.51
C LEU A 360 -31.41 -16.94 31.47
N ASP A 361 -32.10 -15.92 30.95
CA ASP A 361 -33.09 -16.06 29.87
C ASP A 361 -32.98 -14.92 28.84
N HIS A 362 -33.64 -15.07 27.69
CA HIS A 362 -33.66 -14.11 26.57
C HIS A 362 -32.28 -13.52 26.20
N PRO A 363 -31.37 -14.34 25.63
CA PRO A 363 -30.07 -13.87 25.15
C PRO A 363 -30.19 -12.99 23.90
N THR A 364 -29.21 -12.12 23.69
CA THR A 364 -29.03 -11.32 22.46
C THR A 364 -27.53 -11.03 22.25
N TYR A 365 -27.11 -10.78 21.02
CA TYR A 365 -25.73 -10.40 20.70
C TYR A 365 -25.61 -8.89 20.53
N SER A 366 -24.45 -8.32 20.86
CA SER A 366 -24.09 -6.99 20.34
C SER A 366 -24.14 -6.97 18.81
N ALA A 367 -24.46 -5.82 18.22
CA ALA A 367 -24.54 -5.70 16.76
C ALA A 367 -23.24 -6.10 16.05
N ASN A 368 -22.10 -5.91 16.72
CA ASN A 368 -20.77 -6.32 16.26
C ASN A 368 -20.38 -7.79 16.57
N GLY A 369 -21.30 -8.61 17.11
CA GLY A 369 -21.13 -10.05 17.33
C GLY A 369 -20.20 -10.47 18.47
N THR A 370 -19.57 -9.55 19.22
CA THR A 370 -18.51 -9.87 20.20
C THR A 370 -18.98 -10.14 21.63
N LEU A 371 -20.17 -9.67 22.01
CA LEU A 371 -20.75 -9.78 23.35
C LEU A 371 -22.10 -10.49 23.34
N LEU A 372 -22.36 -11.31 24.35
CA LEU A 372 -23.72 -11.75 24.72
C LEU A 372 -24.26 -10.89 25.85
N LEU A 373 -25.48 -10.39 25.69
CA LEU A 373 -26.32 -9.91 26.80
C LEU A 373 -27.43 -10.95 27.09
N ALA A 374 -27.86 -11.05 28.34
CA ALA A 374 -29.02 -11.84 28.75
C ALA A 374 -29.71 -11.23 29.99
N ALA A 375 -30.97 -11.58 30.22
CA ALA A 375 -31.70 -11.18 31.43
C ALA A 375 -31.42 -12.16 32.59
N GLY A 376 -31.06 -11.63 33.75
CA GLY A 376 -30.86 -12.40 34.98
C GLY A 376 -32.14 -12.69 35.75
N GLY A 377 -32.17 -13.82 36.45
CA GLY A 377 -33.23 -14.18 37.39
C GLY A 377 -33.20 -13.33 38.68
N GLN A 378 -34.41 -13.08 39.21
CA GLN A 378 -34.76 -12.27 40.39
C GLN A 378 -33.64 -11.96 41.41
N PRO A 379 -33.32 -10.67 41.67
CA PRO A 379 -33.87 -9.48 41.02
C PRO A 379 -33.47 -9.40 39.54
N ALA A 380 -34.41 -9.00 38.68
CA ALA A 380 -34.19 -8.98 37.24
C ALA A 380 -33.25 -7.82 36.83
N GLY A 381 -32.34 -8.08 35.91
CA GLY A 381 -31.40 -7.09 35.38
C GLY A 381 -30.48 -7.69 34.32
N LEU A 382 -29.83 -6.84 33.54
CA LEU A 382 -29.02 -7.27 32.40
C LEU A 382 -27.64 -7.78 32.85
N ARG A 383 -27.26 -8.94 32.31
CA ARG A 383 -25.92 -9.54 32.44
C ARG A 383 -25.22 -9.52 31.08
N GLN A 384 -23.91 -9.35 31.09
CA GLN A 384 -23.05 -9.39 29.91
C GLN A 384 -21.95 -10.44 30.01
N ARG A 385 -21.46 -10.90 28.87
CA ARG A 385 -20.28 -11.78 28.75
C ARG A 385 -19.62 -11.64 27.37
N SER A 386 -18.28 -11.66 27.33
CA SER A 386 -17.54 -11.76 26.06
C SER A 386 -17.56 -13.17 25.49
N LEU A 387 -17.69 -13.28 24.17
CA LEU A 387 -17.65 -14.56 23.45
C LEU A 387 -16.23 -15.15 23.34
N ALA A 388 -15.18 -14.33 23.51
CA ALA A 388 -13.80 -14.80 23.59
C ALA A 388 -13.48 -15.55 24.91
N GLY A 389 -14.30 -15.37 25.95
CA GLY A 389 -14.12 -16.01 27.25
C GLY A 389 -14.60 -15.15 28.42
N GLY A 390 -14.50 -15.70 29.63
CA GLY A 390 -14.89 -15.02 30.88
C GLY A 390 -16.23 -15.50 31.46
N GLU A 391 -16.54 -14.99 32.64
CA GLU A 391 -17.79 -15.24 33.36
C GLU A 391 -18.87 -14.21 32.98
N TRP A 392 -20.09 -14.39 33.50
CA TRP A 392 -21.16 -13.41 33.34
C TRP A 392 -21.05 -12.32 34.42
N SER A 393 -21.04 -11.05 34.01
CA SER A 393 -21.04 -9.89 34.91
C SER A 393 -22.31 -9.06 34.76
N SER A 394 -22.61 -8.18 35.72
CA SER A 394 -23.67 -7.17 35.53
C SER A 394 -23.28 -6.18 34.43
N VAL A 395 -24.29 -5.67 33.71
CA VAL A 395 -24.14 -4.51 32.84
C VAL A 395 -24.13 -3.24 33.71
N SER A 396 -23.09 -2.42 33.59
CA SER A 396 -23.05 -1.11 34.26
C SER A 396 -24.09 -0.18 33.64
N GLY A 397 -24.85 0.56 34.47
CA GLY A 397 -25.90 1.48 34.02
C GLY A 397 -27.25 0.85 33.66
N ALA A 398 -27.37 -0.48 33.60
CA ALA A 398 -28.66 -1.14 33.38
C ALA A 398 -29.60 -0.95 34.59
N PRO A 399 -30.87 -0.54 34.38
CA PRO A 399 -31.83 -0.39 35.48
C PRO A 399 -32.32 -1.75 36.00
N GLU A 400 -32.67 -1.79 37.28
CA GLU A 400 -33.32 -2.95 37.91
C GLU A 400 -34.70 -3.19 37.27
N GLY A 401 -35.07 -4.46 37.09
CA GLY A 401 -36.27 -4.87 36.36
C GLY A 401 -36.12 -4.98 34.84
N ALA A 402 -34.97 -4.60 34.27
CA ALA A 402 -34.72 -4.70 32.84
C ALA A 402 -34.67 -6.16 32.35
N ALA A 403 -35.47 -6.47 31.33
CA ALA A 403 -35.59 -7.79 30.72
C ALA A 403 -35.67 -7.72 29.18
N ARG A 404 -35.50 -8.89 28.54
CA ARG A 404 -35.63 -9.08 27.08
C ARG A 404 -34.86 -8.05 26.23
N PRO A 405 -33.54 -7.89 26.46
CA PRO A 405 -32.72 -6.93 25.72
C PRO A 405 -32.66 -7.25 24.22
N VAL A 406 -32.66 -6.21 23.39
CA VAL A 406 -32.46 -6.27 21.94
C VAL A 406 -31.65 -5.07 21.47
N TRP A 407 -30.64 -5.32 20.66
CA TRP A 407 -29.78 -4.27 20.10
C TRP A 407 -30.41 -3.60 18.88
N SER A 408 -30.08 -2.32 18.69
CA SER A 408 -30.31 -1.64 17.42
C SER A 408 -29.32 -2.13 16.34
N PRO A 409 -29.70 -2.13 15.05
CA PRO A 409 -28.84 -2.68 13.98
C PRO A 409 -27.49 -1.99 13.82
N ASP A 410 -27.39 -0.73 14.25
CA ASP A 410 -26.20 0.12 14.27
C ASP A 410 -25.35 -0.05 15.55
N GLY A 411 -25.77 -0.89 16.50
CA GLY A 411 -25.05 -1.14 17.75
C GLY A 411 -25.02 0.02 18.75
N THR A 412 -25.63 1.16 18.43
CA THR A 412 -25.59 2.36 19.28
C THR A 412 -26.47 2.23 20.52
N ARG A 413 -27.54 1.42 20.47
CA ARG A 413 -28.61 1.39 21.47
C ARG A 413 -29.06 -0.02 21.83
N VAL A 414 -29.53 -0.18 23.07
CA VAL A 414 -30.24 -1.38 23.53
C VAL A 414 -31.66 -1.00 23.94
N ALA A 415 -32.65 -1.66 23.32
CA ALA A 415 -34.04 -1.65 23.76
C ALA A 415 -34.28 -2.80 24.75
N PHE A 416 -35.13 -2.57 25.75
CA PHE A 416 -35.54 -3.59 26.72
C PHE A 416 -36.91 -3.24 27.31
N GLU A 417 -37.58 -4.22 27.90
CA GLU A 417 -38.79 -3.99 28.70
C GLU A 417 -38.44 -3.90 30.19
N SER A 418 -39.27 -3.22 30.97
CA SER A 418 -39.23 -3.26 32.43
C SER A 418 -40.63 -3.50 32.98
N ALA A 419 -40.77 -4.46 33.89
CA ALA A 419 -42.02 -4.70 34.64
C ALA A 419 -42.01 -3.92 35.96
N GLY A 420 -43.12 -3.26 36.29
CA GLY A 420 -43.26 -2.49 37.53
C GLY A 420 -44.72 -2.33 37.97
N GLU A 421 -44.93 -1.58 39.07
CA GLU A 421 -46.29 -1.24 39.53
C GLU A 421 -47.01 -0.38 38.47
N GLY A 422 -47.98 -0.98 37.77
CA GLY A 422 -48.76 -0.34 36.71
C GLY A 422 -48.67 -1.01 35.33
N GLY A 423 -47.75 -1.96 35.13
CA GLY A 423 -47.59 -2.73 33.87
C GLY A 423 -46.18 -2.67 33.28
N SER A 424 -46.01 -3.21 32.07
CA SER A 424 -44.74 -3.25 31.34
C SER A 424 -44.54 -2.04 30.42
N ALA A 425 -43.31 -1.52 30.34
CA ALA A 425 -42.95 -0.44 29.42
C ALA A 425 -41.62 -0.67 28.70
N ILE A 426 -41.57 -0.24 27.43
CA ILE A 426 -40.36 -0.27 26.60
C ILE A 426 -39.45 0.91 26.93
N HIS A 427 -38.16 0.62 27.04
CA HIS A 427 -37.09 1.57 27.27
C HIS A 427 -35.99 1.40 26.21
N VAL A 428 -35.24 2.47 25.95
CA VAL A 428 -34.02 2.45 25.13
C VAL A 428 -32.91 3.19 25.89
N ALA A 429 -31.74 2.56 25.98
CA ALA A 429 -30.51 3.19 26.47
C ALA A 429 -29.47 3.26 25.34
N GLU A 430 -28.68 4.34 25.33
CA GLU A 430 -27.44 4.37 24.54
C GLU A 430 -26.45 3.34 25.13
N ALA A 431 -25.72 2.67 24.26
CA ALA A 431 -24.76 1.62 24.60
C ALA A 431 -23.35 2.17 24.43
N ASP A 432 -22.45 1.98 25.40
CA ASP A 432 -21.06 2.43 25.33
C ASP A 432 -20.11 1.26 25.56
N TYR A 433 -19.83 0.53 24.49
CA TYR A 433 -18.99 -0.67 24.46
C TYR A 433 -17.89 -0.54 23.43
N TYR A 434 -16.82 -1.32 23.60
CA TYR A 434 -15.67 -1.36 22.69
C TYR A 434 -16.11 -1.52 21.22
N LEU A 435 -15.93 -0.46 20.44
CA LEU A 435 -16.25 -0.38 19.01
C LEU A 435 -17.69 -0.86 18.69
N ARG A 436 -18.66 -0.44 19.51
CA ARG A 436 -20.09 -0.79 19.46
C ARG A 436 -20.74 -0.79 18.06
N ASP A 437 -20.37 0.18 17.23
CA ASP A 437 -20.95 0.52 15.93
C ASP A 437 -20.06 0.12 14.73
N VAL A 438 -18.97 -0.60 14.99
CA VAL A 438 -18.13 -1.28 13.99
C VAL A 438 -18.70 -2.67 13.77
N ARG A 439 -19.53 -2.83 12.74
CA ARG A 439 -20.48 -3.95 12.59
C ARG A 439 -19.82 -5.33 12.41
N ASP A 440 -18.63 -5.39 11.84
CA ASP A 440 -17.92 -6.61 11.44
C ASP A 440 -16.75 -6.98 12.37
N LEU A 441 -16.63 -6.37 13.55
CA LEU A 441 -15.53 -6.65 14.50
C LEU A 441 -15.40 -8.14 14.89
N ALA A 442 -16.50 -8.91 14.94
CA ALA A 442 -16.45 -10.35 15.20
C ALA A 442 -15.60 -11.13 14.17
N ASP A 443 -15.57 -10.68 12.91
CA ASP A 443 -14.75 -11.28 11.84
C ASP A 443 -13.24 -11.00 12.00
N TYR A 444 -12.88 -10.14 12.95
CA TYR A 444 -11.50 -9.79 13.33
C TYR A 444 -11.18 -10.22 14.79
N PRO A 445 -11.21 -11.54 15.11
CA PRO A 445 -10.96 -12.06 16.47
C PRO A 445 -9.60 -11.67 17.07
N GLU A 446 -8.64 -11.27 16.24
CA GLU A 446 -7.36 -10.72 16.68
C GLU A 446 -7.47 -9.31 17.31
N LEU A 447 -8.54 -8.55 17.05
CA LEU A 447 -8.70 -7.14 17.49
C LEU A 447 -9.57 -6.94 18.76
N TRP A 448 -10.12 -8.00 19.34
CA TRP A 448 -10.99 -7.94 20.52
C TRP A 448 -10.71 -9.09 21.52
N GLY A 449 -11.42 -9.09 22.65
CA GLY A 449 -11.17 -10.06 23.73
C GLY A 449 -9.74 -9.94 24.28
N ALA A 450 -8.97 -11.03 24.23
CA ALA A 450 -7.55 -11.03 24.61
C ALA A 450 -6.65 -10.24 23.64
N GLY A 451 -7.11 -9.99 22.40
CA GLY A 451 -6.42 -9.18 21.39
C GLY A 451 -6.86 -7.71 21.34
N ARG A 452 -7.72 -7.25 22.27
CA ARG A 452 -8.29 -5.87 22.32
C ARG A 452 -7.22 -4.81 22.12
N SER A 453 -7.35 -4.05 21.04
CA SER A 453 -6.44 -2.96 20.70
C SER A 453 -6.65 -1.73 21.60
N THR A 454 -5.57 -1.04 21.91
CA THR A 454 -5.53 0.24 22.61
C THR A 454 -5.47 1.42 21.65
N LEU A 455 -4.87 1.24 20.48
CA LEU A 455 -4.79 2.28 19.43
C LEU A 455 -6.08 2.37 18.61
N LEU A 456 -6.69 1.25 18.23
CA LEU A 456 -7.84 1.23 17.31
C LEU A 456 -9.02 2.13 17.71
N PRO A 457 -9.46 2.22 18.99
CA PRO A 457 -10.54 3.13 19.38
C PRO A 457 -10.15 4.62 19.34
N ARG A 458 -8.87 4.92 19.58
CA ARG A 458 -8.30 6.27 19.65
C ARG A 458 -8.02 6.82 18.24
N ASN A 459 -7.39 6.00 17.41
CA ASN A 459 -6.89 6.37 16.08
C ASN A 459 -7.90 6.10 14.95
N GLU A 460 -8.89 5.22 15.17
CA GLU A 460 -9.67 4.53 14.11
C GLU A 460 -8.86 3.61 13.19
N PHE A 461 -7.59 3.36 13.48
CA PHE A 461 -6.81 2.33 12.80
C PHE A 461 -5.73 1.76 13.71
N VAL A 462 -5.19 0.60 13.35
CA VAL A 462 -4.02 -0.01 14.00
C VAL A 462 -3.27 -0.87 12.99
N ALA A 463 -1.94 -0.86 13.03
CA ALA A 463 -1.11 -1.84 12.33
C ALA A 463 -0.58 -2.88 13.32
N ARG A 464 -0.35 -4.12 12.87
CA ARG A 464 0.26 -5.19 13.67
C ARG A 464 1.20 -6.07 12.82
N PRO A 465 2.23 -6.69 13.41
CA PRO A 465 3.09 -7.64 12.70
C PRO A 465 2.31 -8.79 12.06
N GLY A 466 2.28 -8.78 10.72
CA GLY A 466 1.68 -9.80 9.87
C GLY A 466 2.68 -10.90 9.49
N GLU A 467 2.24 -11.85 8.67
CA GLU A 467 3.02 -13.06 8.33
C GLU A 467 3.37 -13.15 6.84
N ASP A 468 2.73 -12.35 5.99
CA ASP A 468 2.87 -12.43 4.53
C ASP A 468 4.23 -11.93 4.06
N ARG A 469 4.74 -12.61 3.04
CA ARG A 469 5.90 -12.12 2.26
C ARG A 469 5.50 -11.00 1.29
N GLU A 470 4.21 -10.90 0.94
CA GLU A 470 3.74 -10.20 -0.26
C GLU A 470 2.37 -9.55 -0.10
N PHE A 471 2.19 -8.36 -0.68
CA PHE A 471 0.89 -7.66 -0.65
C PHE A 471 -0.18 -8.42 -1.43
N PHE A 472 0.15 -9.05 -2.56
CA PHE A 472 -0.84 -9.84 -3.30
C PHE A 472 -1.28 -11.06 -2.50
N GLY A 473 -0.37 -11.72 -1.76
CA GLY A 473 -0.69 -12.83 -0.87
C GLY A 473 -1.63 -12.42 0.26
N LEU A 474 -1.42 -11.22 0.83
CA LEU A 474 -2.36 -10.62 1.76
C LEU A 474 -3.73 -10.36 1.10
N TYR A 475 -3.80 -9.65 -0.04
CA TYR A 475 -5.11 -9.34 -0.65
C TYR A 475 -5.86 -10.60 -1.13
N GLU A 476 -5.17 -11.61 -1.68
CA GLU A 476 -5.75 -12.93 -1.99
C GLU A 476 -6.30 -13.61 -0.72
N ARG A 477 -5.62 -13.48 0.42
CA ARG A 477 -6.09 -13.97 1.73
C ARG A 477 -7.32 -13.20 2.23
N LEU A 478 -7.37 -11.89 2.05
CA LEU A 478 -8.53 -11.08 2.45
C LEU A 478 -9.77 -11.43 1.62
N GLU A 479 -9.61 -11.57 0.31
CA GLU A 479 -10.68 -12.03 -0.59
C GLU A 479 -11.13 -13.45 -0.21
N GLY A 480 -10.19 -14.38 0.00
CA GLY A 480 -10.49 -15.74 0.46
C GLY A 480 -11.14 -15.83 1.85
N ALA A 481 -10.97 -14.80 2.69
CA ALA A 481 -11.63 -14.66 3.99
C ALA A 481 -12.95 -13.85 3.93
N GLY A 482 -13.27 -13.23 2.78
CA GLY A 482 -14.39 -12.30 2.65
C GLY A 482 -14.24 -10.98 3.42
N ARG A 483 -13.02 -10.58 3.78
CA ARG A 483 -12.70 -9.30 4.42
C ARG A 483 -12.52 -8.21 3.36
N ALA A 484 -12.96 -6.98 3.62
CA ALA A 484 -12.80 -5.87 2.67
C ALA A 484 -11.33 -5.43 2.57
N PRO A 485 -10.77 -5.28 1.34
CA PRO A 485 -9.43 -4.76 1.15
C PRO A 485 -9.39 -3.23 1.37
N PHE A 486 -8.35 -2.75 2.03
CA PHE A 486 -7.92 -1.35 2.07
C PHE A 486 -6.68 -1.22 1.18
N LEU A 487 -6.79 -0.55 0.04
CA LEU A 487 -5.70 -0.43 -0.94
C LEU A 487 -4.75 0.70 -0.53
N THR A 488 -3.70 0.32 0.18
CA THR A 488 -2.66 1.22 0.73
C THR A 488 -1.75 1.85 -0.34
N VAL A 489 -1.17 3.01 -0.03
CA VAL A 489 -0.02 3.55 -0.78
C VAL A 489 1.16 2.58 -0.81
N ASP A 490 1.33 1.78 0.25
CA ASP A 490 2.39 0.79 0.40
C ASP A 490 2.37 -0.27 -0.72
N ALA A 491 1.23 -0.91 -0.93
CA ALA A 491 1.02 -1.85 -2.03
C ALA A 491 1.22 -1.21 -3.42
N ALA A 492 0.82 0.05 -3.60
CA ALA A 492 1.04 0.78 -4.86
C ALA A 492 2.53 1.09 -5.09
N LEU A 493 3.30 1.36 -4.03
CA LEU A 493 4.76 1.49 -4.11
C LEU A 493 5.45 0.17 -4.47
N GLN A 494 4.95 -0.98 -4.00
CA GLN A 494 5.52 -2.28 -4.39
C GLN A 494 5.34 -2.55 -5.88
N VAL A 495 4.09 -2.43 -6.38
CA VAL A 495 3.78 -2.66 -7.81
C VAL A 495 4.57 -1.72 -8.72
N PHE A 496 4.76 -0.47 -8.29
CA PHE A 496 5.58 0.51 -9.01
C PHE A 496 7.09 0.18 -8.96
N HIS A 497 7.61 -0.27 -7.82
CA HIS A 497 9.01 -0.70 -7.67
C HIS A 497 9.33 -1.90 -8.56
N ASP A 498 8.52 -2.96 -8.54
CA ASP A 498 8.75 -4.13 -9.39
C ASP A 498 8.68 -3.80 -10.89
N GLU A 499 7.74 -2.94 -11.32
CA GLU A 499 7.63 -2.52 -12.73
C GLU A 499 8.83 -1.67 -13.16
N TYR A 500 9.29 -0.74 -12.31
CA TYR A 500 10.51 0.04 -12.54
C TYR A 500 11.76 -0.86 -12.59
N SER A 501 11.93 -1.74 -11.62
CA SER A 501 13.10 -2.62 -11.48
C SER A 501 13.21 -3.58 -12.69
N VAL A 502 12.09 -4.00 -13.30
CA VAL A 502 12.08 -4.73 -14.60
C VAL A 502 12.51 -3.85 -15.77
N LEU A 503 12.01 -2.61 -15.86
CA LEU A 503 12.38 -1.66 -16.94
C LEU A 503 13.85 -1.23 -16.84
N LEU A 504 14.37 -1.04 -15.63
CA LEU A 504 15.78 -0.77 -15.35
C LEU A 504 16.66 -1.89 -15.89
N ARG A 505 16.44 -3.15 -15.49
CA ARG A 505 17.23 -4.30 -15.98
C ARG A 505 17.23 -4.43 -17.52
N ALA A 506 16.12 -4.11 -18.18
CA ALA A 506 16.05 -4.10 -19.64
C ALA A 506 16.92 -3.00 -20.28
N ALA A 507 16.88 -1.78 -19.73
CA ALA A 507 17.71 -0.66 -20.16
C ALA A 507 19.20 -0.89 -19.87
N GLU A 508 19.53 -1.42 -18.68
CA GLU A 508 20.87 -1.86 -18.30
C GLU A 508 21.43 -2.89 -19.27
N ARG A 509 20.64 -3.91 -19.68
CA ARG A 509 21.13 -4.90 -20.65
C ARG A 509 21.35 -4.29 -22.03
N GLN A 510 20.55 -3.31 -22.45
CA GLN A 510 20.80 -2.55 -23.68
C GLN A 510 22.11 -1.73 -23.59
N ALA A 511 22.40 -1.14 -22.42
CA ALA A 511 23.62 -0.39 -22.15
C ALA A 511 24.85 -1.31 -22.03
N GLN A 512 24.75 -2.49 -21.41
CA GLN A 512 25.78 -3.54 -21.38
C GLN A 512 26.21 -3.92 -22.81
N ASN A 513 25.25 -4.14 -23.70
CA ASN A 513 25.50 -4.50 -25.09
C ASN A 513 26.19 -3.35 -25.87
N ALA A 514 25.95 -2.09 -25.50
CA ALA A 514 26.68 -0.95 -26.05
C ALA A 514 28.11 -0.87 -25.48
N LEU A 515 28.26 -1.02 -24.16
CA LEU A 515 29.52 -0.93 -23.44
C LEU A 515 30.51 -2.04 -23.82
N LEU A 516 30.02 -3.27 -24.06
CA LEU A 516 30.80 -4.40 -24.57
C LEU A 516 31.43 -4.08 -25.94
N ARG A 517 30.63 -3.55 -26.87
CA ARG A 517 31.08 -3.15 -28.21
C ARG A 517 32.06 -1.97 -28.14
N LEU A 518 31.78 -1.00 -27.27
CA LEU A 518 32.60 0.19 -27.05
C LEU A 518 33.99 -0.15 -26.46
N CYS A 519 34.04 -0.89 -25.36
CA CYS A 519 35.31 -1.25 -24.70
C CYS A 519 36.19 -2.11 -25.61
N GLY A 520 35.59 -3.08 -26.33
CA GLY A 520 36.32 -3.90 -27.29
C GLY A 520 36.95 -3.09 -28.42
N ALA A 521 36.19 -2.17 -29.03
CA ALA A 521 36.69 -1.32 -30.12
C ALA A 521 37.76 -0.31 -29.65
N LEU A 522 37.64 0.21 -28.43
CA LEU A 522 38.67 1.08 -27.83
C LEU A 522 39.96 0.30 -27.53
N TYR A 523 39.84 -0.89 -26.93
CA TYR A 523 40.96 -1.81 -26.71
C TYR A 523 41.70 -2.13 -28.02
N GLU A 524 41.00 -2.57 -29.07
CA GLU A 524 41.63 -2.88 -30.37
C GLU A 524 42.37 -1.67 -30.98
N LYS A 525 41.83 -0.46 -30.82
CA LYS A 525 42.41 0.76 -31.41
C LYS A 525 43.69 1.21 -30.70
N TYR A 526 43.77 1.09 -29.37
CA TYR A 526 45.03 1.31 -28.64
C TYR A 526 46.02 0.16 -28.82
N LEU A 527 45.56 -1.09 -28.90
CA LEU A 527 46.37 -2.25 -29.25
C LEU A 527 47.06 -2.07 -30.62
N GLY A 528 46.34 -1.54 -31.61
CA GLY A 528 46.86 -1.26 -32.95
C GLY A 528 48.02 -0.25 -32.97
N ARG A 529 48.03 0.74 -32.07
CA ARG A 529 49.16 1.69 -31.93
C ARG A 529 50.41 1.00 -31.38
N LEU A 530 50.24 0.14 -30.38
CA LEU A 530 51.33 -0.54 -29.69
C LEU A 530 52.10 -1.54 -30.57
N THR A 531 51.46 -2.07 -31.62
CA THR A 531 52.17 -2.88 -32.64
C THR A 531 53.14 -2.05 -33.50
N HIS A 532 53.14 -0.72 -33.38
CA HIS A 532 53.99 0.20 -34.13
C HIS A 532 54.99 0.99 -33.25
N GLY A 533 54.97 0.81 -31.91
CA GLY A 533 55.91 1.47 -30.99
C GLY A 533 55.60 1.20 -29.51
N ASP A 534 56.61 1.38 -28.65
CA ASP A 534 56.46 1.27 -27.20
C ASP A 534 55.92 2.59 -26.63
N ASP A 535 54.61 2.63 -26.38
CA ASP A 535 53.82 3.82 -26.03
C ASP A 535 53.13 3.59 -24.68
N PRO A 536 53.67 4.11 -23.57
CA PRO A 536 53.13 3.86 -22.23
C PRO A 536 51.68 4.33 -22.05
N VAL A 537 51.27 5.40 -22.74
CA VAL A 537 49.91 5.94 -22.70
C VAL A 537 48.96 5.01 -23.42
N ALA A 538 49.31 4.56 -24.63
CA ALA A 538 48.51 3.57 -25.35
C ALA A 538 48.40 2.24 -24.58
N ARG A 539 49.47 1.77 -23.91
CA ARG A 539 49.41 0.53 -23.10
C ARG A 539 48.47 0.69 -21.91
N TYR A 540 48.57 1.81 -21.18
CA TYR A 540 47.69 2.11 -20.06
C TYR A 540 46.21 2.15 -20.48
N LEU A 541 45.90 2.82 -21.60
CA LEU A 541 44.54 2.90 -22.14
C LEU A 541 44.06 1.53 -22.67
N ALA A 542 44.93 0.74 -23.31
CA ALA A 542 44.60 -0.62 -23.75
C ALA A 542 44.21 -1.53 -22.57
N VAL A 543 44.96 -1.49 -21.45
CA VAL A 543 44.60 -2.22 -20.21
C VAL A 543 43.28 -1.70 -19.66
N THR A 544 43.11 -0.38 -19.59
CA THR A 544 41.91 0.29 -19.02
C THR A 544 40.61 -0.15 -19.70
N PHE A 545 40.62 -0.35 -21.03
CA PHE A 545 39.45 -0.85 -21.77
C PHE A 545 39.40 -2.39 -21.91
N ALA A 546 40.52 -3.10 -21.78
CA ALA A 546 40.55 -4.56 -21.79
C ALA A 546 39.92 -5.20 -20.54
N VAL A 547 40.17 -4.62 -19.35
CA VAL A 547 39.58 -5.09 -18.07
C VAL A 547 38.04 -5.19 -18.15
N PRO A 548 37.27 -4.12 -18.42
CA PRO A 548 35.81 -4.20 -18.46
C PRO A 548 35.33 -5.08 -19.61
N TRP A 549 36.00 -5.05 -20.77
CA TRP A 549 35.67 -5.93 -21.90
C TRP A 549 35.75 -7.42 -21.54
N VAL A 550 36.75 -7.84 -20.77
CA VAL A 550 36.89 -9.23 -20.29
C VAL A 550 35.72 -9.65 -19.40
N PHE A 551 35.26 -8.80 -18.47
CA PHE A 551 34.12 -9.10 -17.62
C PHE A 551 32.80 -9.12 -18.40
N LEU A 552 32.55 -8.11 -19.24
CA LEU A 552 31.38 -8.02 -20.12
C LEU A 552 31.29 -9.25 -21.05
N ALA A 553 32.39 -9.63 -21.70
CA ALA A 553 32.46 -10.79 -22.60
C ALA A 553 32.47 -12.15 -21.87
N SER A 554 32.67 -12.16 -20.54
CA SER A 554 32.48 -13.36 -19.72
C SER A 554 31.01 -13.53 -19.32
N ALA A 555 30.34 -12.44 -18.91
CA ALA A 555 28.96 -12.45 -18.47
C ALA A 555 27.96 -12.69 -19.61
N ASP A 556 28.20 -12.14 -20.81
CA ASP A 556 27.38 -12.38 -22.02
C ASP A 556 27.26 -13.87 -22.38
N GLY A 557 28.25 -14.69 -21.99
CA GLY A 557 28.22 -16.14 -22.20
C GLY A 557 27.33 -16.93 -21.24
N MET A 558 26.89 -16.36 -20.11
CA MET A 558 26.21 -17.10 -19.03
C MET A 558 24.85 -17.67 -19.46
N GLU A 559 24.09 -16.93 -20.28
CA GLU A 559 22.77 -17.35 -20.77
C GLU A 559 22.82 -18.62 -21.63
N SER A 560 23.94 -18.86 -22.31
CA SER A 560 24.10 -19.98 -23.25
C SER A 560 24.23 -21.36 -22.59
N ARG A 561 24.28 -21.43 -21.25
CA ARG A 561 24.66 -22.65 -20.49
C ARG A 561 23.64 -23.11 -19.45
N GLN A 562 22.42 -22.57 -19.44
CA GLN A 562 21.31 -23.18 -18.68
C GLN A 562 21.02 -24.62 -19.17
N PRO A 563 20.74 -25.58 -18.28
CA PRO A 563 20.50 -26.97 -18.67
C PRO A 563 19.19 -27.13 -19.46
N ALA A 564 19.20 -28.01 -20.47
CA ALA A 564 18.00 -28.31 -21.24
C ALA A 564 16.89 -28.94 -20.36
N PRO A 565 15.61 -28.55 -20.54
CA PRO A 565 14.53 -29.00 -19.68
C PRO A 565 14.31 -30.52 -19.80
N GLY A 566 14.62 -31.26 -18.73
CA GLY A 566 14.43 -32.71 -18.67
C GLY A 566 15.22 -33.42 -17.57
N ASN A 567 16.37 -32.88 -17.13
CA ASN A 567 17.14 -33.47 -16.03
C ASN A 567 16.57 -33.02 -14.67
N ALA A 568 15.70 -33.84 -14.08
CA ALA A 568 15.28 -33.70 -12.69
C ALA A 568 16.44 -34.11 -11.75
N GLY A 569 17.22 -33.12 -11.34
CA GLY A 569 18.47 -33.27 -10.60
C GLY A 569 19.24 -31.96 -10.71
N VAL A 570 18.72 -30.93 -10.04
CA VAL A 570 19.20 -29.55 -10.14
C VAL A 570 20.40 -29.37 -9.22
N ASP A 571 21.60 -29.30 -9.81
CA ASP A 571 22.65 -28.45 -9.24
C ASP A 571 22.15 -27.00 -9.37
N GLU A 572 22.24 -26.21 -8.31
CA GLU A 572 21.82 -24.81 -8.29
C GLU A 572 22.52 -23.99 -9.40
N PRO A 573 21.87 -22.96 -9.96
CA PRO A 573 22.54 -22.03 -10.86
C PRO A 573 23.62 -21.28 -10.07
N ARG A 574 24.88 -21.64 -10.30
CA ARG A 574 26.07 -21.07 -9.65
C ARG A 574 25.98 -19.53 -9.58
N PRO A 575 26.29 -18.90 -8.42
CA PRO A 575 26.35 -17.44 -8.30
C PRO A 575 27.16 -16.82 -9.44
N ALA A 576 26.75 -15.64 -9.92
CA ALA A 576 27.39 -15.01 -11.07
C ALA A 576 28.89 -14.79 -10.85
N GLU A 577 29.30 -14.55 -9.60
CA GLU A 577 30.70 -14.46 -9.21
C GLU A 577 31.47 -15.79 -9.38
N GLU A 578 30.89 -16.94 -9.01
CA GLU A 578 31.54 -18.25 -9.23
C GLU A 578 31.69 -18.53 -10.74
N GLN A 579 30.71 -18.10 -11.53
CA GLN A 579 30.77 -18.15 -12.98
C GLN A 579 31.87 -17.22 -13.54
N LEU A 580 32.01 -15.99 -13.04
CA LEU A 580 33.09 -15.08 -13.45
C LEU A 580 34.48 -15.60 -13.04
N ARG A 581 34.65 -16.07 -11.80
CA ARG A 581 35.91 -16.67 -11.30
C ARG A 581 36.40 -17.82 -12.19
N ARG A 582 35.48 -18.50 -12.90
CA ARG A 582 35.80 -19.49 -13.94
C ARG A 582 36.03 -18.89 -15.34
N LEU A 583 35.15 -18.01 -15.81
CA LEU A 583 35.11 -17.57 -17.22
C LEU A 583 36.13 -16.46 -17.54
N VAL A 584 36.45 -15.60 -16.58
CA VAL A 584 37.39 -14.49 -16.74
C VAL A 584 38.80 -14.99 -17.11
N PRO A 585 39.39 -16.01 -16.45
CA PRO A 585 40.65 -16.60 -16.90
C PRO A 585 40.61 -17.18 -18.33
N GLU A 586 39.49 -17.78 -18.76
CA GLU A 586 39.31 -18.28 -20.13
C GLU A 586 39.40 -17.12 -21.16
N ARG A 587 38.90 -15.92 -20.82
CA ARG A 587 38.99 -14.70 -21.65
C ARG A 587 40.36 -14.03 -21.59
N VAL A 588 40.97 -13.89 -20.41
CA VAL A 588 42.29 -13.25 -20.23
C VAL A 588 43.39 -13.98 -21.01
N ALA A 589 43.31 -15.31 -21.11
CA ALA A 589 44.26 -16.12 -21.87
C ALA A 589 44.36 -15.73 -23.37
N LEU A 590 43.28 -15.18 -23.95
CA LEU A 590 43.23 -14.73 -25.36
C LEU A 590 43.98 -13.41 -25.60
N LEU A 591 44.28 -12.64 -24.55
CA LEU A 591 44.97 -11.35 -24.69
C LEU A 591 46.45 -11.54 -25.06
N PRO A 592 47.06 -10.61 -25.81
CA PRO A 592 48.50 -10.61 -26.10
C PRO A 592 49.35 -10.59 -24.82
N GLU A 593 50.44 -11.35 -24.82
CA GLU A 593 51.30 -11.61 -23.66
C GLU A 593 51.77 -10.35 -22.90
N TRP A 594 52.01 -9.26 -23.64
CA TRP A 594 52.51 -7.97 -23.14
C TRP A 594 51.41 -7.02 -22.61
N VAL A 595 50.13 -7.40 -22.69
CA VAL A 595 48.99 -6.76 -22.00
C VAL A 595 48.39 -7.71 -20.95
N ARG A 596 48.43 -9.02 -21.22
CA ARG A 596 47.81 -10.09 -20.41
C ARG A 596 48.15 -9.97 -18.92
N ALA A 597 49.42 -9.84 -18.56
CA ALA A 597 49.85 -9.82 -17.15
C ALA A 597 49.26 -8.65 -16.36
N ASP A 598 49.08 -7.49 -16.99
CA ASP A 598 48.51 -6.30 -16.35
C ASP A 598 47.00 -6.50 -16.10
N VAL A 599 46.28 -7.05 -17.10
CA VAL A 599 44.84 -7.34 -17.00
C VAL A 599 44.56 -8.53 -16.06
N GLU A 600 45.41 -9.55 -16.04
CA GLU A 600 45.30 -10.72 -15.17
C GLU A 600 45.42 -10.32 -13.69
N ALA A 601 46.37 -9.44 -13.35
CA ALA A 601 46.54 -8.93 -12.00
C ALA A 601 45.33 -8.08 -11.54
N LEU A 602 44.80 -7.21 -12.40
CA LEU A 602 43.64 -6.38 -12.09
C LEU A 602 42.36 -7.20 -11.98
N ALA A 603 42.13 -8.15 -12.90
CA ALA A 603 40.98 -9.04 -12.85
C ALA A 603 41.01 -9.97 -11.63
N ALA A 604 42.18 -10.42 -11.19
CA ALA A 604 42.34 -11.21 -9.98
C ALA A 604 42.04 -10.40 -8.70
N ALA A 605 42.40 -9.11 -8.66
CA ALA A 605 42.06 -8.23 -7.53
C ALA A 605 40.56 -7.91 -7.48
N ILE A 606 39.95 -7.60 -8.64
CA ILE A 606 38.50 -7.41 -8.81
C ILE A 606 37.70 -8.65 -8.40
N LEU A 607 38.23 -9.86 -8.61
CA LEU A 607 37.59 -11.13 -8.20
C LEU A 607 37.95 -11.57 -6.77
N ALA A 608 38.77 -10.80 -6.05
CA ALA A 608 39.15 -11.09 -4.67
C ALA A 608 38.38 -10.22 -3.65
N HIS A 609 37.88 -9.06 -4.07
CA HIS A 609 37.18 -8.07 -3.22
C HIS A 609 38.00 -7.54 -2.04
N GLU A 610 39.33 -7.71 -2.08
CA GLU A 610 40.22 -7.43 -0.95
C GLU A 610 41.37 -6.49 -1.34
N GLY A 611 41.55 -5.44 -0.52
CA GLY A 611 42.70 -4.56 -0.55
C GLY A 611 42.58 -3.35 -1.48
N GLN A 612 43.63 -2.53 -1.45
CA GLN A 612 43.71 -1.25 -2.16
C GLN A 612 44.98 -1.20 -3.01
N ALA A 613 44.88 -0.66 -4.24
CA ALA A 613 46.04 -0.45 -5.10
C ALA A 613 46.05 0.95 -5.72
N ALA A 614 47.24 1.57 -5.76
CA ALA A 614 47.44 2.85 -6.43
C ALA A 614 47.65 2.65 -7.93
N LEU A 615 46.61 2.89 -8.74
CA LEU A 615 46.72 3.02 -10.19
C LEU A 615 47.54 4.27 -10.53
N ARG A 616 48.43 4.13 -11.51
CA ARG A 616 49.36 5.20 -11.93
C ARG A 616 49.16 5.50 -13.41
N PRO A 617 48.54 6.64 -13.77
CA PRO A 617 48.62 7.15 -15.12
C PRO A 617 50.09 7.43 -15.49
N PRO A 618 50.46 7.33 -16.78
CA PRO A 618 51.70 7.87 -17.29
C PRO A 618 51.78 9.40 -17.14
N ASP A 619 52.97 9.95 -17.36
CA ASP A 619 53.29 11.39 -17.45
C ASP A 619 52.99 12.27 -16.21
N GLY A 620 52.73 11.66 -15.05
CA GLY A 620 52.94 12.30 -13.74
C GLY A 620 51.69 12.88 -13.06
N GLU A 621 50.51 12.52 -13.54
CA GLU A 621 49.24 12.75 -12.83
C GLU A 621 49.22 12.03 -11.46
N PRO A 622 48.42 12.51 -10.48
CA PRO A 622 48.28 11.85 -9.18
C PRO A 622 47.80 10.40 -9.31
N SER A 623 48.33 9.52 -8.45
CA SER A 623 47.93 8.11 -8.41
C SER A 623 46.58 7.97 -7.70
N VAL A 624 45.61 7.31 -8.33
CA VAL A 624 44.31 7.02 -7.69
C VAL A 624 44.40 5.69 -6.96
N VAL A 625 44.04 5.69 -5.68
CA VAL A 625 43.86 4.45 -4.91
C VAL A 625 42.50 3.88 -5.24
N VAL A 626 42.47 2.73 -5.90
CA VAL A 626 41.26 1.92 -6.10
C VAL A 626 41.15 0.95 -4.94
N ASP A 627 39.96 0.88 -4.34
CA ASP A 627 39.58 -0.13 -3.36
C ASP A 627 38.81 -1.25 -4.05
N PHE A 628 39.27 -2.49 -3.90
CA PHE A 628 38.69 -3.63 -4.61
C PHE A 628 37.45 -4.22 -3.94
N SER A 629 37.13 -3.85 -2.68
CA SER A 629 35.88 -4.26 -2.02
C SER A 629 34.62 -3.83 -2.78
N ARG A 630 34.73 -2.73 -3.54
CA ARG A 630 33.71 -2.15 -4.43
C ARG A 630 33.33 -3.00 -5.65
N PHE A 631 33.93 -4.18 -5.80
CA PHE A 631 33.63 -5.11 -6.91
C PHE A 631 32.92 -6.39 -6.46
N ARG A 632 32.57 -6.51 -5.17
CA ARG A 632 31.68 -7.57 -4.67
C ARG A 632 30.35 -7.49 -5.44
N LEU A 633 29.83 -8.62 -5.90
CA LEU A 633 28.57 -8.68 -6.65
C LEU A 633 27.38 -8.91 -5.72
N ARG A 634 26.29 -8.18 -5.98
CA ARG A 634 25.21 -7.97 -5.01
C ARG A 634 23.95 -7.44 -5.70
N GLY A 635 22.85 -7.27 -4.98
CA GLY A 635 21.51 -7.04 -5.55
C GLY A 635 21.15 -8.08 -6.64
N HIS A 636 20.50 -7.64 -7.72
CA HIS A 636 20.26 -8.51 -8.88
C HIS A 636 21.52 -8.83 -9.70
N TYR A 637 22.66 -8.17 -9.46
CA TYR A 637 23.91 -8.42 -10.18
C TYR A 637 24.61 -9.70 -9.69
N ALA A 638 24.42 -10.11 -8.44
CA ALA A 638 24.94 -11.38 -7.88
C ALA A 638 24.45 -12.64 -8.59
N ALA A 639 23.26 -12.60 -9.19
CA ALA A 639 22.56 -13.75 -9.77
C ALA A 639 22.31 -13.65 -11.30
N SER A 640 22.81 -12.61 -11.98
CA SER A 640 22.43 -12.34 -13.38
C SER A 640 23.61 -12.03 -14.33
N PRO A 641 23.40 -12.09 -15.67
CA PRO A 641 24.39 -11.65 -16.66
C PRO A 641 24.76 -10.16 -16.58
N LEU A 642 24.06 -9.36 -15.77
CA LEU A 642 24.38 -7.96 -15.48
C LEU A 642 25.61 -7.83 -14.55
N ALA A 643 26.12 -8.93 -13.97
CA ALA A 643 27.41 -8.96 -13.28
C ALA A 643 28.58 -8.37 -14.09
N GLY A 644 28.58 -8.55 -15.41
CA GLY A 644 29.59 -7.96 -16.29
C GLY A 644 29.40 -6.45 -16.52
N TRP A 645 28.15 -5.98 -16.50
CA TRP A 645 27.82 -4.55 -16.53
C TRP A 645 28.22 -3.86 -15.24
N PHE A 646 27.88 -4.45 -14.09
CA PHE A 646 28.27 -3.97 -12.77
C PHE A 646 29.77 -3.64 -12.68
N ILE A 647 30.61 -4.66 -12.92
CA ILE A 647 32.08 -4.52 -12.79
C ILE A 647 32.63 -3.51 -13.80
N ALA A 648 32.04 -3.41 -14.99
CA ALA A 648 32.48 -2.47 -16.00
C ALA A 648 32.13 -1.00 -15.67
N VAL A 649 30.96 -0.75 -15.08
CA VAL A 649 30.53 0.60 -14.67
C VAL A 649 31.38 1.10 -13.50
N GLU A 650 31.56 0.31 -12.44
CA GLU A 650 32.45 0.68 -11.32
C GLU A 650 33.89 0.89 -11.80
N TRP A 651 34.44 -0.02 -12.60
CA TRP A 651 35.82 0.12 -13.12
C TRP A 651 36.01 1.42 -13.92
N LEU A 652 35.09 1.74 -14.83
CA LEU A 652 35.17 2.94 -15.66
C LEU A 652 34.84 4.24 -14.91
N GLY A 653 34.33 4.12 -13.67
CA GLY A 653 34.11 5.19 -12.70
C GLY A 653 35.15 5.31 -11.57
N VAL A 654 36.19 4.47 -11.57
CA VAL A 654 37.35 4.57 -10.64
C VAL A 654 38.71 4.60 -11.34
N ALA A 655 38.84 4.02 -12.55
CA ALA A 655 40.09 4.01 -13.30
C ALA A 655 40.40 5.42 -13.87
N PRO A 656 41.49 6.09 -13.44
CA PRO A 656 41.79 7.44 -13.88
C PRO A 656 42.26 7.46 -15.34
N LEU A 657 41.75 8.41 -16.13
CA LEU A 657 42.29 8.72 -17.45
C LEU A 657 43.24 9.93 -17.37
N PRO A 658 44.35 9.95 -18.11
CA PRO A 658 45.25 11.11 -18.16
C PRO A 658 44.54 12.31 -18.80
N LEU A 659 44.67 13.50 -18.19
CA LEU A 659 44.10 14.74 -18.71
C LEU A 659 45.14 15.45 -19.59
N ASP A 660 45.42 14.85 -20.75
CA ASP A 660 46.46 15.25 -21.68
C ASP A 660 45.98 15.29 -23.15
N ALA A 661 46.91 15.25 -24.11
CA ALA A 661 46.58 15.17 -25.54
C ALA A 661 45.82 13.88 -25.93
N SER A 662 46.00 12.78 -25.19
CA SER A 662 45.31 11.51 -25.45
C SER A 662 43.82 11.55 -25.06
N ALA A 663 43.43 12.40 -24.11
CA ALA A 663 42.02 12.64 -23.76
C ALA A 663 41.23 13.21 -24.96
N PHE A 664 41.81 14.15 -25.70
CA PHE A 664 41.21 14.68 -26.94
C PHE A 664 41.39 13.74 -28.14
N GLU A 665 42.38 12.85 -28.13
CA GLU A 665 42.43 11.75 -29.09
C GLU A 665 41.29 10.74 -28.86
N LEU A 666 40.98 10.39 -27.61
CA LEU A 666 39.83 9.55 -27.25
C LEU A 666 38.52 10.17 -27.75
N VAL A 667 38.32 11.49 -27.58
CA VAL A 667 37.20 12.22 -28.19
C VAL A 667 37.18 12.05 -29.71
N ARG A 668 38.31 12.26 -30.39
CA ARG A 668 38.41 12.06 -31.86
C ARG A 668 38.18 10.60 -32.29
N ILE A 669 38.51 9.64 -31.43
CA ILE A 669 38.26 8.21 -31.66
C ILE A 669 36.77 7.90 -31.59
N LEU A 670 36.06 8.47 -30.61
CA LEU A 670 34.61 8.27 -30.43
C LEU A 670 33.81 8.84 -31.60
N GLU A 671 34.13 10.06 -32.03
CA GLU A 671 33.47 10.75 -33.16
C GLU A 671 33.90 10.20 -34.55
N SER A 672 34.75 9.16 -34.62
CA SER A 672 35.25 8.61 -35.90
C SER A 672 34.40 7.47 -36.45
N SER A 673 34.03 7.57 -37.74
CA SER A 673 33.19 6.60 -38.44
C SER A 673 33.84 5.22 -38.65
N ASP A 674 35.16 5.12 -38.55
CA ASP A 674 35.92 3.90 -38.89
C ASP A 674 35.77 2.76 -37.85
N GLY A 675 35.17 3.01 -36.68
CA GLY A 675 35.23 2.11 -35.53
C GLY A 675 34.17 1.01 -35.43
N ALA A 676 33.02 1.12 -36.12
CA ALA A 676 31.83 0.33 -35.77
C ALA A 676 31.56 -0.91 -36.67
N SER A 677 32.37 -1.14 -37.70
CA SER A 677 32.05 -2.08 -38.79
C SER A 677 32.63 -3.49 -38.68
N ARG A 678 33.23 -3.88 -37.54
CA ARG A 678 33.68 -5.27 -37.32
C ARG A 678 33.70 -5.65 -35.83
N PRO A 679 33.16 -6.82 -35.42
CA PRO A 679 33.44 -7.41 -34.12
C PRO A 679 34.86 -8.02 -34.07
N PRO A 680 35.44 -8.23 -32.87
CA PRO A 680 36.75 -8.86 -32.72
C PRO A 680 36.78 -10.27 -33.33
N PRO A 681 37.90 -10.68 -33.97
CA PRO A 681 37.97 -11.89 -34.80
C PRO A 681 38.17 -13.19 -33.98
N ASP A 682 37.20 -13.56 -33.13
CA ASP A 682 37.11 -14.94 -32.57
C ASP A 682 35.69 -15.32 -32.04
N LEU A 683 34.61 -14.69 -32.54
CA LEU A 683 33.21 -14.94 -32.10
C LEU A 683 32.24 -15.09 -33.29
N ASP A 684 32.39 -16.17 -34.06
CA ASP A 684 31.76 -16.34 -35.38
C ASP A 684 30.32 -16.91 -35.37
N ASP A 685 29.71 -17.16 -34.21
CA ASP A 685 28.49 -18.01 -34.07
C ASP A 685 27.20 -17.31 -33.58
N VAL A 686 27.24 -15.99 -33.28
CA VAL A 686 26.07 -15.25 -32.73
C VAL A 686 25.44 -14.26 -33.73
N ALA A 687 26.19 -13.80 -34.73
CA ALA A 687 25.84 -12.59 -35.51
C ALA A 687 24.81 -12.76 -36.66
N THR A 688 24.10 -13.90 -36.77
CA THR A 688 23.43 -14.31 -38.04
C THR A 688 21.90 -14.16 -38.10
N ARG A 689 21.24 -13.44 -37.17
CA ARG A 689 19.76 -13.35 -37.13
C ARG A 689 19.13 -11.95 -36.92
N LEU A 690 19.88 -10.86 -37.00
CA LEU A 690 19.32 -9.50 -36.95
C LEU A 690 19.66 -8.69 -38.20
N PRO A 691 18.78 -7.77 -38.66
CA PRO A 691 19.12 -6.83 -39.74
C PRO A 691 20.25 -5.90 -39.29
N ALA A 692 21.13 -5.52 -40.21
CA ALA A 692 22.24 -4.63 -39.90
C ALA A 692 21.72 -3.27 -39.37
N PRO A 693 22.22 -2.78 -38.21
CA PRO A 693 21.86 -1.47 -37.70
C PRO A 693 22.37 -0.35 -38.61
N PRO A 694 21.86 0.89 -38.47
CA PRO A 694 22.47 2.05 -39.11
C PRO A 694 23.94 2.23 -38.69
N PRO A 695 24.75 3.00 -39.44
CA PRO A 695 26.13 3.32 -39.06
C PRO A 695 26.14 4.21 -37.80
N GLU A 696 26.27 3.54 -36.66
CA GLU A 696 26.40 4.06 -35.30
C GLU A 696 27.89 4.33 -35.01
N THR A 697 28.25 5.46 -34.40
CA THR A 697 29.63 5.75 -33.99
C THR A 697 29.95 5.15 -32.62
N LEU A 698 31.22 5.12 -32.24
CA LEU A 698 31.60 4.79 -30.86
C LEU A 698 31.12 5.87 -29.87
N GLY A 699 30.98 7.12 -30.33
CA GLY A 699 30.31 8.21 -29.60
C GLY A 699 28.85 7.89 -29.29
N ASP A 700 28.07 7.44 -30.28
CA ASP A 700 26.65 7.06 -30.08
C ASP A 700 26.48 5.90 -29.08
N LEU A 701 27.44 4.95 -29.05
CA LEU A 701 27.46 3.88 -28.05
C LEU A 701 27.75 4.40 -26.64
N TRP A 702 28.67 5.36 -26.50
CA TRP A 702 28.96 6.01 -25.22
C TRP A 702 27.79 6.90 -24.77
N ASP A 703 27.18 7.65 -25.69
CA ASP A 703 26.03 8.51 -25.44
C ASP A 703 24.83 7.71 -24.93
N ARG A 704 24.60 6.47 -25.41
CA ARG A 704 23.57 5.58 -24.86
C ARG A 704 23.81 5.23 -23.38
N VAL A 705 25.08 5.00 -23.00
CA VAL A 705 25.46 4.67 -21.62
C VAL A 705 25.34 5.90 -20.73
N ASP A 706 25.93 7.04 -21.09
CA ASP A 706 25.86 8.26 -20.25
C ASP A 706 24.43 8.83 -20.16
N THR A 707 23.59 8.65 -21.19
CA THR A 707 22.16 9.02 -21.12
C THR A 707 21.40 8.19 -20.09
N LEU A 708 21.65 6.87 -20.00
CA LEU A 708 21.03 6.02 -18.98
C LEU A 708 21.47 6.45 -17.57
N LEU A 709 22.78 6.65 -17.36
CA LEU A 709 23.32 7.10 -16.08
C LEU A 709 22.80 8.49 -15.68
N ALA A 710 22.62 9.40 -16.66
CA ALA A 710 22.06 10.72 -16.44
C ALA A 710 20.54 10.72 -16.15
N ALA A 711 19.79 9.79 -16.74
CA ALA A 711 18.36 9.62 -16.44
C ALA A 711 18.11 9.13 -15.01
N LEU A 712 19.06 8.39 -14.43
CA LEU A 712 18.96 7.81 -13.09
C LEU A 712 19.36 8.80 -11.99
N LEU A 713 20.59 9.36 -12.04
CA LEU A 713 21.17 10.21 -10.99
C LEU A 713 21.67 11.59 -11.50
N GLY A 714 21.16 12.07 -12.63
CA GLY A 714 21.38 13.45 -13.07
C GLY A 714 22.81 13.75 -13.58
N PRO A 715 23.37 14.95 -13.32
CA PRO A 715 24.66 15.35 -13.86
C PRO A 715 25.85 14.59 -13.24
N PRO A 716 26.91 14.31 -14.01
CA PRO A 716 28.11 13.62 -13.52
C PRO A 716 28.82 14.39 -12.39
N ALA A 717 29.26 13.67 -11.35
CA ALA A 717 29.97 14.29 -10.23
C ALA A 717 31.41 14.72 -10.56
N ASP A 718 32.04 14.12 -11.58
CA ASP A 718 33.42 14.38 -12.01
C ASP A 718 33.51 14.72 -13.52
N VAL A 719 34.73 15.00 -13.99
CA VAL A 719 34.98 15.37 -15.40
C VAL A 719 34.85 14.13 -16.29
N THR A 720 34.15 14.28 -17.42
CA THR A 720 33.76 13.19 -18.32
C THR A 720 34.10 13.45 -19.78
N VAL A 721 33.96 12.41 -20.60
CA VAL A 721 33.99 12.49 -22.06
C VAL A 721 32.96 13.50 -22.62
N SER A 722 31.77 13.64 -22.02
CA SER A 722 30.77 14.65 -22.45
C SER A 722 31.29 16.08 -22.29
N HIS A 723 31.96 16.39 -21.17
CA HIS A 723 32.63 17.69 -20.98
C HIS A 723 33.77 17.91 -21.99
N LEU A 724 34.62 16.92 -22.23
CA LEU A 724 35.70 17.02 -23.22
C LEU A 724 35.17 17.17 -24.65
N ARG A 725 34.06 16.52 -25.02
CA ARG A 725 33.40 16.70 -26.32
C ARG A 725 32.89 18.13 -26.50
N LEU A 726 32.43 18.79 -25.44
CA LEU A 726 32.05 20.20 -25.49
C LEU A 726 33.26 21.11 -25.70
N VAL A 727 34.31 20.97 -24.87
CA VAL A 727 35.56 21.75 -25.02
C VAL A 727 36.21 21.52 -26.39
N ALA A 728 36.18 20.31 -26.94
CA ALA A 728 36.71 20.01 -28.28
C ALA A 728 35.92 20.66 -29.43
N ARG A 729 34.61 20.93 -29.22
CA ARG A 729 33.72 21.57 -30.21
C ARG A 729 33.79 23.10 -30.15
N GLU A 730 33.93 23.66 -28.95
CA GLU A 730 33.94 25.12 -28.74
C GLU A 730 35.35 25.73 -28.79
N HIS A 731 36.37 24.98 -28.33
CA HIS A 731 37.77 25.42 -28.22
C HIS A 731 38.77 24.42 -28.84
N PRO A 732 38.62 24.08 -30.15
CA PRO A 732 39.50 23.11 -30.82
C PRO A 732 40.98 23.51 -30.77
N GLU A 733 41.30 24.81 -30.66
CA GLU A 733 42.67 25.33 -30.59
C GLU A 733 43.39 25.08 -29.25
N TRP A 734 42.71 24.53 -28.24
CA TRP A 734 43.33 24.08 -26.99
C TRP A 734 43.65 22.58 -26.98
N THR A 735 43.14 21.83 -27.98
CA THR A 735 43.26 20.37 -28.06
C THR A 735 44.57 19.92 -28.72
N ALA A 736 45.06 20.68 -29.71
CA ALA A 736 46.26 20.36 -30.47
C ALA A 736 46.98 21.64 -30.96
N PRO A 737 48.13 22.03 -30.37
CA PRO A 737 48.80 21.41 -29.23
C PRO A 737 47.97 21.57 -27.93
N PHE A 738 48.04 20.56 -27.06
CA PHE A 738 47.29 20.52 -25.80
C PHE A 738 47.67 21.67 -24.84
N ARG A 739 46.67 22.26 -24.17
CA ARG A 739 46.82 23.42 -23.28
C ARG A 739 46.20 23.18 -21.89
N LYS A 740 46.87 22.39 -21.03
CA LYS A 740 46.35 21.94 -19.72
C LYS A 740 45.64 23.03 -18.92
N ASP A 741 46.32 24.15 -18.62
CA ASP A 741 45.77 25.24 -17.79
C ASP A 741 44.45 25.84 -18.31
N LEU A 742 44.23 25.88 -19.63
CA LEU A 742 42.98 26.39 -20.22
C LEU A 742 41.88 25.32 -20.22
N VAL A 743 42.27 24.08 -20.47
CA VAL A 743 41.37 22.91 -20.45
C VAL A 743 40.86 22.65 -19.04
N GLU A 744 41.73 22.62 -18.02
CA GLU A 744 41.35 22.46 -16.62
C GLU A 744 40.40 23.57 -16.14
N ALA A 745 40.67 24.83 -16.51
CA ALA A 745 39.81 25.96 -16.15
C ALA A 745 38.38 25.83 -16.74
N ALA A 746 38.27 25.50 -18.03
CA ALA A 746 36.96 25.32 -18.67
C ALA A 746 36.23 24.06 -18.19
N LEU A 747 36.93 22.98 -17.90
CA LEU A 747 36.32 21.77 -17.35
C LEU A 747 35.82 22.00 -15.91
N ALA A 748 36.50 22.83 -15.12
CA ALA A 748 36.02 23.26 -13.81
C ALA A 748 34.79 24.19 -13.90
N GLU A 749 34.71 25.07 -14.91
CA GLU A 749 33.52 25.90 -15.15
C GLU A 749 32.32 25.05 -15.61
N LEU A 750 32.52 24.14 -16.57
CA LEU A 750 31.46 23.29 -17.13
C LEU A 750 30.95 22.22 -16.17
N ARG A 751 31.81 21.66 -15.31
CA ARG A 751 31.42 20.79 -14.18
C ARG A 751 30.53 21.51 -13.17
N GLY A 752 30.67 22.83 -13.05
CA GLY A 752 30.10 23.60 -11.95
C GLY A 752 30.87 23.42 -10.63
N PRO A 753 30.32 23.93 -9.51
CA PRO A 753 31.02 23.92 -8.23
C PRO A 753 31.31 22.49 -7.76
N ALA A 754 32.55 22.24 -7.32
CA ALA A 754 32.86 21.02 -6.58
C ALA A 754 31.98 20.96 -5.31
N PRO A 755 31.40 19.79 -4.96
CA PRO A 755 30.52 19.66 -3.80
C PRO A 755 31.26 20.08 -2.53
N ALA A 756 30.57 20.79 -1.64
CA ALA A 756 31.19 21.43 -0.49
C ALA A 756 31.78 20.38 0.47
N GLY A 757 33.11 20.25 0.47
CA GLY A 757 33.82 19.69 1.63
C GLY A 757 33.41 20.49 2.86
N GLY A 758 32.96 19.79 3.91
CA GLY A 758 32.49 20.44 5.14
C GLY A 758 33.54 21.39 5.73
N PRO A 759 33.13 22.40 6.54
CA PRO A 759 34.01 23.49 6.97
C PRO A 759 35.25 23.07 7.79
N GLU A 760 35.34 21.80 8.21
CA GLU A 760 36.55 21.19 8.78
C GLU A 760 37.06 20.00 7.94
N ALA A 761 37.29 20.22 6.64
CA ALA A 761 38.12 19.35 5.80
C ALA A 761 39.62 19.45 6.18
N GLY A 762 39.93 19.26 7.46
CA GLY A 762 41.28 19.27 8.00
C GLY A 762 42.01 17.94 7.76
N ALA A 763 43.25 18.02 7.26
CA ALA A 763 44.20 16.90 7.13
C ALA A 763 43.90 15.80 6.08
N LEU A 764 42.90 15.98 5.21
CA LEU A 764 42.95 15.45 3.85
C LEU A 764 42.83 16.63 2.88
N GLU A 765 43.78 16.78 1.96
CA GLU A 765 43.69 17.77 0.90
C GLU A 765 42.47 17.44 0.01
N PRO A 766 41.71 18.43 -0.50
CA PRO A 766 40.78 18.15 -1.59
C PRO A 766 41.57 17.53 -2.75
N PRO A 767 41.01 16.54 -3.48
CA PRO A 767 41.72 15.90 -4.57
C PRO A 767 42.24 16.96 -5.56
N SER A 768 43.57 17.04 -5.67
CA SER A 768 44.25 18.11 -6.38
C SER A 768 44.06 17.92 -7.88
N SER A 769 43.23 18.77 -8.48
CA SER A 769 42.54 18.59 -9.76
C SER A 769 41.47 17.48 -9.75
N PRO A 770 40.32 17.69 -10.42
CA PRO A 770 39.30 16.67 -10.57
C PRO A 770 39.81 15.53 -11.48
N ALA A 771 39.51 14.28 -11.12
CA ALA A 771 39.84 13.14 -11.96
C ALA A 771 39.00 13.18 -13.25
N PHE A 772 39.64 12.87 -14.39
CA PHE A 772 38.93 12.59 -15.63
C PHE A 772 38.54 11.10 -15.64
N ALA A 773 37.23 10.84 -15.64
CA ALA A 773 36.64 9.50 -15.67
C ALA A 773 36.00 9.19 -17.04
N PHE A 774 35.96 7.92 -17.42
CA PHE A 774 35.33 7.50 -18.68
C PHE A 774 33.80 7.49 -18.57
N LEU A 775 33.30 7.01 -17.45
CA LEU A 775 31.92 7.17 -16.98
C LEU A 775 32.02 7.78 -15.58
N SER A 776 31.35 8.91 -15.31
CA SER A 776 31.36 9.44 -13.94
C SER A 776 30.32 8.73 -13.10
N ARG A 777 30.72 8.35 -11.88
CA ARG A 777 29.78 8.13 -10.78
C ARG A 777 29.02 9.43 -10.49
N ARG A 778 27.84 9.31 -9.92
CA ARG A 778 26.96 10.41 -9.54
C ARG A 778 26.76 10.35 -8.02
N ARG A 779 26.04 11.30 -7.43
CA ARG A 779 25.81 11.34 -5.97
C ARG A 779 24.34 11.55 -5.68
N GLY A 780 23.88 10.93 -4.60
CA GLY A 780 22.57 11.22 -4.03
C GLY A 780 22.53 12.62 -3.42
N LEU A 781 21.33 13.16 -3.31
CA LEU A 781 21.05 14.37 -2.53
C LEU A 781 21.15 14.07 -1.02
N GLU A 782 20.75 12.85 -0.66
CA GLU A 782 20.90 12.24 0.67
C GLU A 782 22.36 12.24 1.15
N ASP A 783 23.35 11.93 0.30
CA ASP A 783 24.78 11.88 0.65
C ASP A 783 25.24 13.20 1.29
N GLU A 784 24.82 14.33 0.72
CA GLU A 784 25.19 15.66 1.19
C GLU A 784 24.48 16.01 2.51
N TYR A 785 23.21 15.62 2.66
CA TYR A 785 22.46 15.86 3.90
C TYR A 785 23.01 15.02 5.04
N PHE A 786 23.19 13.72 4.82
CA PHE A 786 23.75 12.75 5.75
C PHE A 786 25.18 13.13 6.18
N ALA A 787 26.06 13.51 5.25
CA ALA A 787 27.42 13.96 5.57
C ALA A 787 27.47 15.29 6.37
N ARG A 788 26.40 16.08 6.37
CA ARG A 788 26.26 17.32 7.17
C ARG A 788 25.53 17.11 8.50
N LEU A 789 24.85 15.99 8.69
CA LEU A 789 24.05 15.67 9.89
C LEU A 789 24.68 14.60 10.80
N ALA A 790 25.84 14.06 10.41
CA ALA A 790 26.68 13.18 11.23
C ALA A 790 28.06 13.80 11.51
N ALA A 791 28.90 13.08 12.25
CA ALA A 791 30.29 13.48 12.52
C ALA A 791 31.11 13.62 11.22
N PRO A 792 32.03 14.61 11.12
CA PRO A 792 32.45 15.54 12.18
C PRO A 792 31.53 16.76 12.37
N VAL A 793 30.62 17.05 11.44
CA VAL A 793 29.79 18.28 11.48
C VAL A 793 28.87 18.29 12.70
N VAL A 794 28.28 17.13 13.02
CA VAL A 794 27.57 16.88 14.28
C VAL A 794 28.46 16.01 15.18
N GLU A 795 29.44 16.64 15.84
CA GLU A 795 30.31 15.99 16.82
C GLU A 795 29.47 15.21 17.87
N GLY A 796 29.76 13.92 18.01
CA GLY A 796 29.05 13.00 18.91
C GLY A 796 27.93 12.16 18.25
N ARG A 797 27.55 12.43 16.99
CA ARG A 797 26.54 11.66 16.25
C ARG A 797 27.21 10.83 15.13
N ALA A 798 27.36 9.53 15.34
CA ALA A 798 28.10 8.65 14.42
C ALA A 798 27.42 8.48 13.05
N VAL A 799 26.08 8.39 13.03
CA VAL A 799 25.26 8.18 11.83
C VAL A 799 24.02 9.11 11.83
N PRO A 800 23.48 9.47 10.64
CA PRO A 800 22.20 10.15 10.51
C PRO A 800 21.03 9.17 10.69
N GLY A 801 19.81 9.53 10.28
CA GLY A 801 18.69 8.60 10.18
C GLY A 801 17.66 9.01 9.11
N ALA A 802 16.76 8.11 8.73
CA ALA A 802 15.79 8.32 7.65
C ALA A 802 14.85 9.51 7.90
N LEU A 803 14.55 9.80 9.18
CA LEU A 803 13.78 11.00 9.56
C LEU A 803 14.49 12.30 9.16
N ASP A 804 15.83 12.32 9.13
CA ASP A 804 16.61 13.50 8.73
C ASP A 804 16.34 13.88 7.27
N LEU A 805 16.35 12.87 6.36
CA LEU A 805 16.12 13.07 4.93
C LEU A 805 14.74 13.70 4.69
N PHE A 806 13.69 13.13 5.29
CA PHE A 806 12.34 13.68 5.15
C PHE A 806 12.17 15.04 5.84
N ALA A 807 12.88 15.31 6.93
CA ALA A 807 12.91 16.63 7.55
C ALA A 807 13.54 17.68 6.60
N VAL A 808 14.69 17.39 5.97
CA VAL A 808 15.33 18.28 4.99
C VAL A 808 14.46 18.48 3.74
N LEU A 809 13.75 17.43 3.29
CA LEU A 809 12.73 17.51 2.23
C LEU A 809 11.43 18.25 2.65
N GLY A 810 11.48 19.05 3.72
CA GLY A 810 10.42 19.96 4.15
C GLY A 810 9.28 19.29 4.90
N ASN A 811 9.49 18.14 5.54
CA ASN A 811 8.43 17.49 6.31
C ASN A 811 8.41 17.88 7.79
N GLU A 812 7.42 18.70 8.17
CA GLU A 812 7.18 19.15 9.54
C GLU A 812 6.95 18.01 10.56
N ARG A 813 6.48 16.83 10.14
CA ARG A 813 6.29 15.70 11.07
C ARG A 813 7.59 14.96 11.31
N ALA A 814 8.35 14.64 10.26
CA ALA A 814 9.69 14.07 10.37
C ALA A 814 10.61 14.98 11.19
N LEU A 815 10.61 16.29 10.92
CA LEU A 815 11.36 17.29 11.70
C LEU A 815 11.02 17.24 13.20
N ARG A 816 9.73 17.21 13.55
CA ARG A 816 9.29 17.09 14.96
C ARG A 816 9.69 15.76 15.60
N LEU A 817 9.58 14.64 14.88
CA LEU A 817 10.00 13.33 15.37
C LEU A 817 11.52 13.24 15.56
N ALA A 818 12.30 13.78 14.63
CA ALA A 818 13.75 13.77 14.68
C ALA A 818 14.29 14.69 15.80
N HIS A 819 13.67 15.86 16.00
CA HIS A 819 13.96 16.74 17.13
C HIS A 819 13.62 16.11 18.50
N ALA A 820 12.56 15.30 18.57
CA ALA A 820 12.21 14.52 19.77
C ALA A 820 13.16 13.34 20.00
N ALA A 821 13.56 12.61 18.95
CA ALA A 821 14.55 11.53 19.02
C ALA A 821 15.94 12.02 19.46
N ALA A 822 16.29 13.27 19.11
CA ALA A 822 17.49 13.94 19.57
C ALA A 822 17.38 14.54 21.00
N GLU A 823 16.22 14.50 21.66
CA GLU A 823 16.08 15.09 23.00
C GLU A 823 16.92 14.33 24.05
N GLY A 824 17.62 15.08 24.91
CA GLY A 824 18.52 14.52 25.92
C GLY A 824 19.91 14.09 25.42
N GLN A 825 20.19 14.15 24.11
CA GLN A 825 21.49 13.77 23.55
C GLN A 825 22.54 14.90 23.65
N GLU A 826 23.80 14.57 23.93
CA GLU A 826 24.90 15.57 24.06
C GLU A 826 25.22 16.31 22.74
N TRP A 827 24.80 15.74 21.61
CA TRP A 827 24.95 16.32 20.26
C TRP A 827 23.72 17.12 19.78
N ALA A 828 22.62 17.12 20.55
CA ALA A 828 21.30 17.60 20.10
C ALA A 828 21.29 19.04 19.57
N GLU A 829 21.98 19.98 20.22
CA GLU A 829 22.00 21.38 19.82
C GLU A 829 22.77 21.61 18.51
N ARG A 830 23.89 20.90 18.32
CA ARG A 830 24.66 20.90 17.06
C ARG A 830 23.80 20.35 15.91
N TYR A 831 23.12 19.24 16.17
CA TYR A 831 22.24 18.57 15.21
C TYR A 831 21.07 19.46 14.76
N ARG A 832 20.32 20.04 15.70
CA ARG A 832 19.22 20.98 15.36
C ARG A 832 19.75 22.14 14.52
N SER A 833 20.85 22.78 14.94
CA SER A 833 21.44 23.88 14.19
C SER A 833 21.90 23.50 12.77
N ALA A 834 22.27 22.24 12.52
CA ALA A 834 22.63 21.75 11.19
C ALA A 834 21.38 21.42 10.34
N LEU A 835 20.34 20.83 10.95
CA LEU A 835 19.08 20.49 10.29
C LEU A 835 18.21 21.72 9.98
N ASP A 836 18.14 22.68 10.90
CA ASP A 836 17.50 23.99 10.73
C ASP A 836 18.19 24.78 9.60
N ALA A 837 19.52 24.70 9.49
CA ALA A 837 20.27 25.34 8.40
C ALA A 837 20.03 24.68 7.03
N LEU A 838 19.92 23.35 6.97
CA LEU A 838 19.58 22.63 5.74
C LEU A 838 18.15 22.91 5.28
N THR A 839 17.18 22.87 6.19
CA THR A 839 15.76 23.13 5.90
C THR A 839 15.50 24.59 5.51
N ALA A 840 16.13 25.56 6.18
CA ALA A 840 16.05 26.97 5.78
C ALA A 840 16.65 27.22 4.40
N GLY A 841 17.77 26.58 4.07
CA GLY A 841 18.43 26.70 2.77
C GLY A 841 17.54 26.34 1.59
N GLN A 842 16.73 25.28 1.72
CA GLN A 842 15.78 24.84 0.67
C GLN A 842 14.72 25.90 0.32
N ALA A 843 14.36 26.78 1.26
CA ALA A 843 13.34 27.81 1.03
C ALA A 843 13.88 29.05 0.27
N GLU A 844 15.17 29.36 0.40
CA GLU A 844 15.80 30.53 -0.25
C GLU A 844 16.55 30.13 -1.54
N HIS A 845 17.17 28.95 -1.56
CA HIS A 845 17.98 28.43 -2.65
C HIS A 845 17.78 26.91 -2.83
N PRO A 846 16.85 26.46 -3.71
CA PRO A 846 16.90 25.09 -4.21
C PRO A 846 18.29 24.85 -4.85
N VAL A 847 18.92 23.72 -4.52
CA VAL A 847 20.35 23.49 -4.79
C VAL A 847 20.62 23.60 -6.29
N PRO A 848 21.44 24.56 -6.77
CA PRO A 848 21.60 24.81 -8.20
C PRO A 848 22.16 23.58 -8.94
N GLY A 849 21.32 23.00 -9.82
CA GLY A 849 21.61 21.76 -10.55
C GLY A 849 20.66 20.60 -10.21
N TYR A 850 19.91 20.67 -9.11
CA TYR A 850 19.13 19.56 -8.57
C TYR A 850 17.64 19.90 -8.50
N GLY A 851 16.92 19.56 -9.57
CA GLY A 851 15.47 19.60 -9.68
C GLY A 851 14.89 18.20 -9.94
N PRO A 852 13.65 18.07 -10.45
CA PRO A 852 13.09 16.80 -10.93
C PRO A 852 13.68 16.40 -12.31
N GLU A 853 14.99 16.57 -12.47
CA GLU A 853 15.72 16.40 -13.73
C GLU A 853 15.98 14.92 -14.04
N ASP A 854 16.06 14.07 -13.01
CA ASP A 854 16.28 12.62 -13.09
C ASP A 854 15.22 11.81 -12.31
N ILE A 855 15.29 10.48 -12.42
CA ILE A 855 14.34 9.54 -11.81
C ILE A 855 14.46 9.52 -10.28
N HIS A 856 15.68 9.51 -9.73
CA HIS A 856 15.93 9.40 -8.28
C HIS A 856 15.41 10.62 -7.51
N HIS A 857 15.75 11.83 -7.94
CA HIS A 857 15.23 13.07 -7.35
C HIS A 857 13.72 13.19 -7.52
N SER A 858 13.17 12.71 -8.64
CA SER A 858 11.72 12.67 -8.85
C SER A 858 11.02 11.65 -7.95
N TRP A 859 11.68 10.56 -7.55
CA TRP A 859 11.20 9.58 -6.57
C TRP A 859 11.29 10.12 -5.14
N LEU A 860 12.39 10.76 -4.75
CA LEU A 860 12.50 11.45 -3.45
C LEU A 860 11.42 12.54 -3.30
N ALA A 861 11.21 13.35 -4.34
CA ALA A 861 10.15 14.36 -4.37
C ALA A 861 8.74 13.74 -4.31
N LEU A 862 8.52 12.59 -4.93
CA LEU A 862 7.28 11.81 -4.82
C LEU A 862 7.04 11.34 -3.37
N LEU A 863 8.04 10.76 -2.70
CA LEU A 863 7.93 10.28 -1.32
C LEU A 863 7.67 11.43 -0.33
N ALA A 864 8.27 12.60 -0.56
CA ALA A 864 7.96 13.80 0.22
C ALA A 864 6.45 14.17 0.19
N THR A 865 5.71 13.85 -0.90
CA THR A 865 4.25 14.07 -0.96
C THR A 865 3.43 13.08 -0.12
N LEU A 866 4.01 11.93 0.27
CA LEU A 866 3.37 11.02 1.23
C LEU A 866 3.42 11.60 2.64
N ALA A 867 4.57 12.06 3.10
CA ALA A 867 4.72 12.51 4.47
C ALA A 867 3.96 13.82 4.77
N GLN A 868 3.65 14.66 3.76
CA GLN A 868 2.94 15.94 3.97
C GLN A 868 1.44 15.76 4.26
N PRO A 869 0.85 16.56 5.18
CA PRO A 869 -0.58 16.55 5.43
C PRO A 869 -1.38 17.11 4.25
N ALA A 870 -2.46 16.42 3.85
CA ALA A 870 -3.39 16.97 2.88
C ALA A 870 -4.25 18.08 3.49
N GLY A 871 -4.73 19.01 2.67
CA GLY A 871 -5.71 20.03 3.07
C GLY A 871 -7.10 19.43 3.27
N TRP A 872 -7.29 18.77 4.41
CA TRP A 872 -8.51 18.04 4.75
C TRP A 872 -9.71 18.95 5.07
N PRO A 873 -10.91 18.68 4.52
CA PRO A 873 -12.13 19.32 5.00
C PRO A 873 -12.39 19.02 6.48
N HIS A 874 -12.80 20.02 7.26
CA HIS A 874 -13.11 19.85 8.68
C HIS A 874 -14.27 18.88 8.94
N ASP A 875 -15.17 18.76 7.98
CA ASP A 875 -16.36 17.92 7.94
C ASP A 875 -16.13 16.54 7.26
N SER A 876 -14.91 16.24 6.80
CA SER A 876 -14.61 14.95 6.17
C SER A 876 -14.89 13.76 7.12
N PRO A 877 -15.57 12.70 6.65
CA PRO A 877 -15.96 11.57 7.49
C PRO A 877 -14.79 10.68 7.92
N LEU A 878 -13.61 10.86 7.32
CA LEU A 878 -12.41 10.07 7.59
C LEU A 878 -11.63 10.68 8.76
N PHE A 879 -11.98 10.29 10.00
CA PHE A 879 -11.28 10.81 11.19
C PHE A 879 -9.87 10.22 11.32
N PHE A 880 -9.65 8.93 11.03
CA PHE A 880 -8.32 8.31 11.05
C PHE A 880 -7.26 9.14 10.29
N ALA A 881 -7.60 9.59 9.08
CA ALA A 881 -6.68 10.23 8.16
C ALA A 881 -6.21 11.65 8.57
N ARG A 882 -6.78 12.17 9.67
CA ARG A 882 -6.43 13.47 10.28
C ARG A 882 -5.68 13.33 11.61
N THR A 883 -5.42 12.11 12.07
CA THR A 883 -4.64 11.84 13.28
C THR A 883 -3.14 11.98 13.01
N GLU A 884 -2.34 12.38 14.01
CA GLU A 884 -0.87 12.40 13.84
C GLU A 884 -0.31 10.99 13.59
N ALA A 885 -0.90 9.96 14.18
CA ALA A 885 -0.54 8.56 13.92
C ALA A 885 -0.68 8.18 12.44
N TRP A 886 -1.64 8.74 11.70
CA TRP A 886 -1.76 8.48 10.26
C TRP A 886 -0.73 9.24 9.43
N LEU A 887 -0.26 10.40 9.92
CA LEU A 887 0.91 11.07 9.34
C LEU A 887 2.19 10.27 9.60
N ASP A 888 2.32 9.67 10.78
CA ASP A 888 3.41 8.74 11.11
C ASP A 888 3.38 7.53 10.16
N ARG A 889 2.23 6.86 9.98
CA ARG A 889 2.13 5.73 9.02
C ARG A 889 2.47 6.16 7.59
N ARG A 890 2.06 7.35 7.14
CA ARG A 890 2.39 7.85 5.78
C ARG A 890 3.86 8.23 5.63
N LEU A 891 4.54 8.62 6.72
CA LEU A 891 5.99 8.80 6.76
C LEU A 891 6.72 7.45 6.77
N ASP A 892 6.18 6.44 7.45
CA ASP A 892 6.68 5.06 7.45
C ASP A 892 6.68 4.43 6.05
N ALA A 893 5.55 4.54 5.33
CA ALA A 893 5.45 4.15 3.92
C ALA A 893 6.43 4.92 3.02
N ALA A 894 6.76 6.17 3.35
CA ALA A 894 7.75 6.97 2.64
C ALA A 894 9.19 6.49 2.92
N ILE A 895 9.52 6.13 4.16
CA ILE A 895 10.81 5.57 4.56
C ILE A 895 11.01 4.19 3.92
N ALA A 896 10.00 3.32 3.92
CA ALA A 896 10.05 2.06 3.19
C ALA A 896 10.23 2.28 1.67
N GLY A 897 9.58 3.30 1.11
CA GLY A 897 9.74 3.72 -0.27
C GLY A 897 11.13 4.29 -0.60
N TYR A 898 11.84 4.81 0.41
CA TYR A 898 13.22 5.24 0.30
C TYR A 898 14.19 4.05 0.41
N ALA A 899 13.98 3.10 1.33
CA ALA A 899 14.80 1.90 1.43
C ALA A 899 14.81 1.08 0.11
N ARG A 900 13.65 0.96 -0.58
CA ARG A 900 13.60 0.36 -1.92
C ARG A 900 14.26 1.19 -3.02
N LEU A 901 14.22 2.52 -2.92
CA LEU A 901 14.92 3.40 -3.87
C LEU A 901 16.44 3.27 -3.69
N ALA A 902 16.92 3.23 -2.45
CA ALA A 902 18.31 2.96 -2.14
C ALA A 902 18.73 1.60 -2.74
N HIS A 903 18.00 0.53 -2.45
CA HIS A 903 18.25 -0.84 -2.97
C HIS A 903 18.39 -0.90 -4.51
N ASP A 904 17.45 -0.32 -5.27
CA ASP A 904 17.55 -0.29 -6.75
C ASP A 904 18.66 0.67 -7.26
N ALA A 905 19.05 1.70 -6.48
CA ALA A 905 20.07 2.68 -6.86
C ALA A 905 21.51 2.17 -6.67
N VAL A 906 21.71 1.01 -6.04
CA VAL A 906 23.00 0.60 -5.48
C VAL A 906 24.16 0.43 -6.49
N LEU A 907 23.95 -0.02 -7.73
CA LEU A 907 25.04 0.01 -8.74
C LEU A 907 25.60 1.43 -8.95
N TYR A 908 24.81 2.44 -8.61
CA TYR A 908 25.12 3.85 -8.77
C TYR A 908 25.50 4.52 -7.43
N SER A 909 25.42 3.79 -6.30
CA SER A 909 25.84 4.18 -4.93
C SER A 909 26.25 2.95 -4.08
N ALA A 910 27.53 2.87 -3.67
CA ALA A 910 28.22 1.68 -3.11
C ALA A 910 27.44 0.82 -2.05
N GLU A 911 27.69 -0.51 -2.03
CA GLU A 911 26.60 -1.56 -2.11
C GLU A 911 26.46 -2.67 -1.00
N GLU A 912 25.57 -3.71 -1.23
CA GLU A 912 24.87 -4.74 -0.36
C GLU A 912 25.41 -6.25 -0.22
N GLU A 913 24.53 -7.28 -0.04
CA GLU A 913 24.67 -8.80 -0.12
C GLU A 913 23.27 -9.57 -0.39
N ALA A 914 23.10 -10.94 -0.64
CA ALA A 914 21.79 -11.63 -1.09
C ALA A 914 21.43 -13.18 -0.78
N LEU A 915 20.38 -13.87 -1.41
CA LEU A 915 19.54 -15.12 -0.99
C LEU A 915 18.98 -16.19 -2.10
N GLU A 916 18.21 -17.33 -1.83
CA GLU A 916 17.04 -18.04 -2.62
C GLU A 916 16.23 -19.37 -2.10
N CYS A 917 15.03 -19.86 -2.67
CA CYS A 917 14.09 -21.06 -2.25
C CYS A 917 12.89 -21.71 -3.22
N GLY A 918 11.68 -22.35 -2.79
CA GLY A 918 10.47 -22.97 -3.61
C GLY A 918 9.49 -24.14 -3.05
N GLU A 919 8.27 -24.77 -3.45
CA GLU A 919 6.95 -24.74 -4.30
C GLU A 919 5.88 -26.01 -3.99
N ARG A 920 4.66 -26.56 -4.47
CA ARG A 920 3.47 -26.58 -5.52
C ARG A 920 1.99 -27.23 -5.20
N GLN A 921 0.80 -27.04 -5.94
CA GLN A 921 -0.72 -27.34 -5.63
C GLN A 921 -1.87 -27.77 -6.72
N PRO A 922 -3.24 -27.85 -6.40
CA PRO A 922 -4.45 -28.18 -7.30
C PRO A 922 -5.85 -27.36 -7.28
N LEU A 923 -7.10 -27.95 -7.42
CA LEU A 923 -8.40 -27.37 -8.04
C LEU A 923 -9.85 -27.62 -7.37
N ALA A 924 -10.99 -27.10 -7.94
CA ALA A 924 -12.34 -26.55 -7.43
C ALA A 924 -13.64 -27.40 -7.02
N LEU A 925 -14.71 -26.77 -6.40
CA LEU A 925 -16.01 -27.36 -5.85
C LEU A 925 -17.24 -26.40 -5.54
N LEU A 926 -18.43 -26.91 -5.09
CA LEU A 926 -19.67 -26.18 -4.67
C LEU A 926 -19.73 -25.78 -3.15
N VAL A 927 -20.41 -24.68 -2.75
CA VAL A 927 -20.55 -24.23 -1.33
C VAL A 927 -21.86 -23.44 -1.00
N GLU A 928 -22.35 -23.53 0.25
CA GLU A 928 -23.36 -22.63 0.87
C GLU A 928 -22.70 -21.52 1.73
N GLN A 929 -23.11 -20.24 1.58
CA GLN A 929 -22.57 -19.11 2.36
C GLN A 929 -23.66 -18.06 2.69
N PRO A 930 -23.53 -17.23 3.75
CA PRO A 930 -24.46 -16.14 4.01
C PRO A 930 -24.42 -15.09 2.90
N ALA A 931 -25.59 -14.56 2.51
CA ALA A 931 -25.83 -13.74 1.32
C ALA A 931 -25.36 -12.28 1.42
N ILE A 932 -24.48 -11.96 2.36
CA ILE A 932 -23.98 -10.61 2.64
C ILE A 932 -23.43 -10.03 1.33
N ALA A 933 -23.72 -8.75 1.04
CA ALA A 933 -23.03 -8.07 -0.06
C ALA A 933 -21.52 -8.07 0.25
N PRO A 934 -20.64 -8.42 -0.70
CA PRO A 934 -19.21 -8.47 -0.45
C PRO A 934 -18.76 -7.10 0.09
N PRO A 935 -18.02 -7.06 1.22
CA PRO A 935 -17.61 -5.80 1.83
C PRO A 935 -17.00 -4.81 0.84
N ARG A 936 -17.57 -3.59 0.75
CA ARG A 936 -16.98 -2.48 0.01
C ARG A 936 -15.57 -2.23 0.57
N GLY A 937 -14.57 -2.46 -0.28
CA GLY A 937 -13.19 -2.08 0.02
C GLY A 937 -13.00 -0.57 -0.03
N PHE A 938 -11.82 -0.12 0.40
CA PHE A 938 -11.48 1.28 0.61
C PHE A 938 -10.11 1.61 0.00
N VAL A 939 -9.79 2.87 -0.28
CA VAL A 939 -8.50 3.30 -0.83
C VAL A 939 -7.77 4.26 0.12
N ASP A 940 -6.44 4.19 0.15
CA ASP A 940 -5.63 5.16 0.91
C ASP A 940 -5.91 6.60 0.43
N PRO A 941 -6.34 7.53 1.30
CA PRO A 941 -6.75 8.88 0.88
C PRO A 941 -5.56 9.81 0.58
N ALA A 942 -4.69 9.37 -0.34
CA ALA A 942 -3.47 10.04 -0.77
C ALA A 942 -3.48 10.41 -2.29
N PRO A 943 -4.56 11.00 -2.84
CA PRO A 943 -4.71 11.16 -4.29
C PRO A 943 -3.80 12.27 -4.89
N ARG A 944 -3.04 13.00 -4.07
CA ARG A 944 -1.91 13.83 -4.53
C ARG A 944 -0.69 12.96 -4.86
N PHE A 945 -0.36 12.02 -3.98
CA PHE A 945 0.72 11.05 -4.17
C PHE A 945 0.43 10.15 -5.36
N PHE A 946 -0.75 9.53 -5.46
CA PHE A 946 -1.08 8.66 -6.59
C PHE A 946 -0.99 9.36 -7.95
N ARG A 947 -1.40 10.63 -8.05
CA ARG A 947 -1.19 11.45 -9.27
C ARG A 947 0.29 11.76 -9.54
N ALA A 948 1.13 11.81 -8.51
CA ALA A 948 2.57 12.00 -8.66
C ALA A 948 3.26 10.68 -9.08
N LEU A 949 2.86 9.54 -8.50
CA LEU A 949 3.29 8.19 -8.87
C LEU A 949 3.03 7.92 -10.37
N ALA A 950 1.84 8.27 -10.87
CA ALA A 950 1.51 8.19 -12.29
C ALA A 950 2.42 9.06 -13.19
N ARG A 951 2.83 10.26 -12.74
CA ARG A 951 3.77 11.11 -13.48
C ARG A 951 5.20 10.61 -13.44
N LEU A 952 5.61 9.93 -12.37
CA LEU A 952 6.93 9.30 -12.28
C LEU A 952 7.00 8.06 -13.18
N ALA A 953 5.93 7.27 -13.24
CA ALA A 953 5.80 6.17 -14.20
C ALA A 953 5.90 6.68 -15.66
N ASP A 954 5.23 7.78 -16.01
CA ASP A 954 5.38 8.41 -17.33
C ASP A 954 6.82 8.83 -17.65
N ARG A 955 7.59 9.32 -16.66
CA ARG A 955 9.01 9.66 -16.82
C ARG A 955 9.86 8.40 -17.02
N ILE A 956 9.64 7.37 -16.22
CA ILE A 956 10.32 6.06 -16.34
C ILE A 956 10.06 5.42 -17.70
N TYR A 957 8.83 5.46 -18.22
CA TYR A 957 8.54 4.96 -19.56
C TYR A 957 9.25 5.78 -20.65
N ALA A 958 9.32 7.11 -20.52
CA ALA A 958 10.00 7.99 -21.47
C ALA A 958 11.51 7.72 -21.55
N ASP A 959 12.16 7.54 -20.40
CA ASP A 959 13.61 7.42 -20.27
C ASP A 959 14.11 5.98 -20.48
N LEU A 960 13.39 4.97 -19.96
CA LEU A 960 13.83 3.56 -19.97
C LEU A 960 13.12 2.69 -21.02
N ALA A 961 12.01 3.15 -21.63
CA ALA A 961 11.15 2.34 -22.51
C ALA A 961 10.76 3.04 -23.84
N GLU A 962 11.56 4.00 -24.32
CA GLU A 962 11.30 4.83 -25.53
C GLU A 962 9.94 5.58 -25.54
N GLY A 963 9.26 5.66 -24.39
CA GLY A 963 7.91 6.24 -24.24
C GLY A 963 6.75 5.24 -24.44
N GLU A 964 7.02 3.93 -24.53
CA GLU A 964 5.98 2.90 -24.57
C GLU A 964 5.77 2.28 -23.18
N ALA A 965 4.55 2.39 -22.63
CA ALA A 965 4.19 1.74 -21.37
C ALA A 965 4.12 0.21 -21.52
N PRO A 966 4.46 -0.58 -20.48
CA PRO A 966 4.24 -2.01 -20.48
C PRO A 966 2.80 -2.38 -20.83
N GLY A 967 2.60 -3.37 -21.71
CA GLY A 967 1.26 -3.86 -22.04
C GLY A 967 0.43 -2.97 -22.99
N ALA A 968 1.03 -1.99 -23.68
CA ALA A 968 0.32 -1.12 -24.65
C ALA A 968 -0.42 -1.87 -25.78
N ALA A 969 -0.07 -3.14 -26.05
CA ALA A 969 -0.89 -4.07 -26.82
C ALA A 969 -1.79 -4.88 -25.87
N ALA A 970 -3.11 -4.67 -25.96
CA ALA A 970 -4.09 -5.42 -25.18
C ALA A 970 -4.02 -6.93 -25.52
N ASP A 971 -3.53 -7.73 -24.58
CA ASP A 971 -3.68 -9.19 -24.62
C ASP A 971 -5.11 -9.55 -24.14
N PRO A 972 -5.97 -10.09 -25.03
CA PRO A 972 -7.37 -10.34 -24.69
C PRO A 972 -7.56 -11.35 -23.55
N ALA A 973 -6.54 -12.17 -23.23
CA ALA A 973 -6.62 -13.20 -22.20
C ALA A 973 -6.61 -12.68 -20.73
N SER A 974 -6.88 -11.39 -20.48
CA SER A 974 -7.04 -10.85 -19.11
C SER A 974 -8.44 -10.39 -18.76
N GLY A 975 -9.33 -10.18 -19.72
CA GLY A 975 -10.58 -9.40 -19.52
C GLY A 975 -10.37 -7.90 -19.21
N PHE A 976 -9.28 -7.51 -18.52
CA PHE A 976 -8.93 -6.12 -18.22
C PHE A 976 -8.36 -5.37 -19.44
N ALA A 977 -8.56 -4.05 -19.47
CA ALA A 977 -8.00 -3.18 -20.49
C ALA A 977 -6.48 -2.97 -20.30
N GLY A 978 -5.71 -2.96 -21.39
CA GLY A 978 -4.24 -2.86 -21.33
C GLY A 978 -3.72 -1.59 -20.63
N SER A 979 -4.46 -0.49 -20.65
CA SER A 979 -4.13 0.74 -19.92
C SER A 979 -4.25 0.63 -18.40
N GLU A 980 -5.02 -0.33 -17.88
CA GLU A 980 -5.26 -0.51 -16.44
C GLU A 980 -4.25 -1.47 -15.78
N LEU A 981 -3.44 -2.19 -16.56
CA LEU A 981 -2.42 -3.14 -16.11
C LEU A 981 -1.01 -2.54 -16.22
N SER A 982 -0.85 -1.31 -15.73
CA SER A 982 0.43 -0.59 -15.63
C SER A 982 0.47 0.19 -14.32
N ALA A 983 1.64 0.44 -13.74
CA ALA A 983 1.78 1.19 -12.48
C ALA A 983 1.16 2.59 -12.59
N ARG A 984 1.30 3.23 -13.77
CA ARG A 984 0.58 4.47 -14.13
C ARG A 984 -0.94 4.32 -14.03
N GLY A 985 -1.53 3.34 -14.72
CA GLY A 985 -2.98 3.15 -14.78
C GLY A 985 -3.60 2.80 -13.42
N LEU A 986 -2.91 1.95 -12.65
CA LEU A 986 -3.25 1.62 -11.27
C LEU A 986 -3.29 2.90 -10.41
N ALA A 987 -2.24 3.72 -10.49
CA ALA A 987 -2.14 4.97 -9.73
C ALA A 987 -3.21 6.01 -10.14
N GLU A 988 -3.55 6.14 -11.42
CA GLU A 988 -4.63 7.04 -11.86
C GLU A 988 -6.02 6.61 -11.37
N ARG A 989 -6.30 5.30 -11.32
CA ARG A 989 -7.56 4.77 -10.79
C ARG A 989 -7.62 4.95 -9.26
N LEU A 990 -6.56 4.60 -8.53
CA LEU A 990 -6.46 4.83 -7.08
C LEU A 990 -6.61 6.32 -6.73
N ALA A 991 -5.96 7.22 -7.48
CA ALA A 991 -6.11 8.66 -7.32
C ALA A 991 -7.57 9.12 -7.46
N THR A 992 -8.35 8.51 -8.35
CA THR A 992 -9.74 8.87 -8.62
C THR A 992 -10.68 8.38 -7.52
N LEU A 993 -10.45 7.16 -7.02
CA LEU A 993 -11.24 6.54 -5.95
C LEU A 993 -11.02 7.23 -4.60
N ALA A 994 -9.76 7.51 -4.24
CA ALA A 994 -9.45 8.21 -3.00
C ALA A 994 -9.99 9.67 -2.98
N ASP A 995 -10.01 10.34 -4.14
CA ASP A 995 -10.63 11.65 -4.31
C ASP A 995 -12.14 11.64 -4.01
N LYS A 996 -12.83 10.54 -4.36
CA LYS A 996 -14.26 10.31 -4.04
C LYS A 996 -14.48 10.05 -2.56
N GLU A 997 -13.65 9.22 -1.93
CA GLU A 997 -13.76 8.88 -0.50
C GLU A 997 -13.54 10.09 0.42
N ILE A 998 -12.57 10.95 0.08
CA ILE A 998 -12.34 12.23 0.79
C ILE A 998 -13.59 13.14 0.72
N ARG A 999 -14.33 13.09 -0.40
CA ARG A 999 -15.58 13.84 -0.64
C ARG A 999 -16.84 13.12 -0.13
N GLY A 1000 -16.73 11.90 0.39
CA GLY A 1000 -17.87 11.10 0.85
C GLY A 1000 -18.79 10.61 -0.30
N GLU A 1001 -18.27 10.54 -1.53
CA GLU A 1001 -19.05 10.11 -2.70
C GLU A 1001 -19.27 8.58 -2.70
N ALA A 1002 -20.44 8.17 -3.17
CA ALA A 1002 -20.72 6.76 -3.43
C ALA A 1002 -19.94 6.26 -4.65
N PHE A 1003 -19.42 5.04 -4.54
CA PHE A 1003 -18.84 4.33 -5.69
C PHE A 1003 -19.94 3.77 -6.60
N THR A 1004 -19.60 3.52 -7.86
CA THR A 1004 -20.40 2.64 -8.72
C THR A 1004 -20.09 1.18 -8.42
N GLY A 1005 -20.98 0.25 -8.78
CA GLY A 1005 -20.70 -1.18 -8.62
C GLY A 1005 -19.47 -1.67 -9.42
N GLU A 1006 -19.09 -0.96 -10.49
CA GLU A 1006 -17.83 -1.19 -11.22
C GLU A 1006 -16.61 -0.77 -10.38
N GLU A 1007 -16.70 0.35 -9.65
CA GLU A 1007 -15.64 0.83 -8.77
C GLU A 1007 -15.49 -0.04 -7.51
N GLU A 1008 -16.61 -0.49 -6.93
CA GLU A 1008 -16.61 -1.45 -5.81
C GLU A 1008 -16.01 -2.79 -6.23
N GLU A 1009 -16.41 -3.33 -7.38
CA GLU A 1009 -15.85 -4.56 -7.95
C GLU A 1009 -14.37 -4.41 -8.33
N TRP A 1010 -13.96 -3.25 -8.87
CA TRP A 1010 -12.56 -2.98 -9.19
C TRP A 1010 -11.70 -2.99 -7.92
N ILE A 1011 -12.15 -2.37 -6.83
CA ILE A 1011 -11.44 -2.41 -5.54
C ILE A 1011 -11.39 -3.84 -4.99
N ARG A 1012 -12.51 -4.57 -5.06
CA ARG A 1012 -12.61 -5.98 -4.61
C ARG A 1012 -11.57 -6.87 -5.29
N THR A 1013 -11.41 -6.72 -6.60
CA THR A 1013 -10.49 -7.51 -7.46
C THR A 1013 -9.11 -6.85 -7.66
N ALA A 1014 -8.78 -5.80 -6.89
CA ALA A 1014 -7.49 -5.12 -7.04
C ALA A 1014 -6.30 -6.03 -6.67
N GLY A 1015 -6.48 -6.95 -5.70
CA GLY A 1015 -5.49 -7.96 -5.36
C GLY A 1015 -5.11 -8.85 -6.54
N GLU A 1016 -6.10 -9.34 -7.29
CA GLU A 1016 -5.88 -10.12 -8.52
C GLU A 1016 -5.15 -9.32 -9.60
N ARG A 1017 -5.48 -8.02 -9.78
CA ARG A 1017 -4.77 -7.16 -10.74
C ARG A 1017 -3.32 -6.92 -10.34
N MET A 1018 -3.06 -6.65 -9.06
CA MET A 1018 -1.70 -6.54 -8.52
C MET A 1018 -0.94 -7.86 -8.72
N ALA A 1019 -1.56 -9.02 -8.48
CA ALA A 1019 -0.96 -10.32 -8.75
C ALA A 1019 -0.64 -10.54 -10.25
N VAL A 1020 -1.52 -10.12 -11.17
CA VAL A 1020 -1.28 -10.20 -12.63
C VAL A 1020 -0.14 -9.30 -13.09
N MET A 1021 0.05 -8.15 -12.44
CA MET A 1021 1.19 -7.25 -12.69
C MET A 1021 2.49 -7.83 -12.11
N LEU A 1022 2.49 -8.24 -10.84
CA LEU A 1022 3.66 -8.72 -10.09
C LEU A 1022 4.17 -10.11 -10.53
N ARG A 1023 3.28 -11.03 -10.92
CA ARG A 1023 3.66 -12.38 -11.39
C ARG A 1023 4.05 -12.41 -12.88
N GLY A 1024 3.94 -11.28 -13.59
CA GLY A 1024 4.44 -11.06 -14.94
C GLY A 1024 3.72 -11.82 -16.08
N ARG A 1025 3.11 -11.08 -17.00
CA ARG A 1025 2.77 -11.64 -18.33
C ARG A 1025 4.05 -11.75 -19.16
N SER A 1026 4.28 -12.94 -19.73
CA SER A 1026 5.40 -13.25 -20.64
C SER A 1026 5.34 -12.40 -21.93
N SER A 1027 5.83 -11.16 -21.85
CA SER A 1027 6.17 -10.31 -22.99
C SER A 1027 7.32 -10.94 -23.81
N ARG A 1028 7.56 -10.45 -25.03
CA ARG A 1028 8.47 -11.11 -26.00
C ARG A 1028 9.96 -10.82 -25.79
N VAL A 1029 10.32 -10.02 -24.80
CA VAL A 1029 11.71 -9.77 -24.41
C VAL A 1029 11.97 -10.56 -23.12
N GLU A 1030 12.94 -11.47 -23.21
CA GLU A 1030 13.37 -12.43 -22.18
C GLU A 1030 12.30 -13.40 -21.63
N ARG A 1031 12.54 -14.71 -21.80
CA ARG A 1031 11.77 -15.76 -21.13
C ARG A 1031 12.34 -16.02 -19.74
N VAL A 1032 12.41 -14.98 -18.91
CA VAL A 1032 12.62 -15.16 -17.47
C VAL A 1032 11.45 -15.99 -16.96
N ARG A 1033 11.74 -17.20 -16.48
CA ARG A 1033 10.80 -17.85 -15.58
C ARG A 1033 10.88 -17.11 -14.26
N TYR A 1034 9.72 -16.90 -13.64
CA TYR A 1034 9.63 -16.86 -12.19
C TYR A 1034 9.88 -18.31 -11.71
N ASP A 1035 11.13 -18.77 -11.83
CA ASP A 1035 11.60 -19.97 -11.14
C ASP A 1035 11.67 -19.65 -9.63
N GLU A 1036 11.85 -20.71 -8.84
CA GLU A 1036 11.18 -20.86 -7.54
C GLU A 1036 11.70 -19.90 -6.43
N GLY A 1037 12.83 -19.25 -6.65
CA GLY A 1037 13.58 -18.49 -5.65
C GLY A 1037 12.97 -17.14 -5.23
N ARG A 1038 12.66 -16.22 -6.17
CA ARG A 1038 12.20 -14.85 -5.82
C ARG A 1038 10.85 -14.83 -5.08
N VAL A 1039 9.99 -15.84 -5.29
CA VAL A 1039 8.71 -16.03 -4.58
C VAL A 1039 8.92 -16.26 -3.07
N GLU A 1040 10.12 -16.70 -2.67
CA GLU A 1040 10.53 -16.90 -1.28
C GLU A 1040 11.49 -15.86 -0.73
N LEU A 1041 11.66 -14.72 -1.41
CA LEU A 1041 12.08 -13.48 -0.76
C LEU A 1041 10.85 -12.80 -0.15
N GLY A 1042 10.03 -12.20 -1.01
CA GLY A 1042 8.98 -11.26 -0.64
C GLY A 1042 9.41 -9.80 -0.78
N VAL A 1043 8.62 -8.90 -0.21
CA VAL A 1043 8.91 -7.46 -0.10
C VAL A 1043 10.02 -7.12 0.90
N ALA A 1044 10.63 -8.14 1.52
CA ALA A 1044 11.61 -7.99 2.57
C ALA A 1044 13.02 -7.86 2.01
N LEU A 1045 13.67 -6.73 2.28
CA LEU A 1045 15.03 -6.41 1.84
C LEU A 1045 15.76 -5.54 2.87
N ALA A 1046 17.08 -5.42 2.76
CA ALA A 1046 17.90 -4.46 3.49
C ALA A 1046 18.67 -3.56 2.50
N ALA A 1047 18.86 -2.29 2.85
CA ALA A 1047 19.69 -1.36 2.09
C ALA A 1047 20.56 -0.54 3.05
N ASP A 1048 21.86 -0.54 2.81
CA ASP A 1048 22.78 0.33 3.52
C ASP A 1048 22.70 1.76 3.00
N VAL A 1049 22.68 2.74 3.91
CA VAL A 1049 22.47 4.17 3.55
C VAL A 1049 23.50 5.12 4.17
N PHE A 1050 24.34 4.66 5.10
CA PHE A 1050 25.44 5.46 5.62
C PHE A 1050 26.53 4.64 6.34
N ALA A 1051 27.80 4.83 5.95
CA ALA A 1051 28.95 4.23 6.64
C ALA A 1051 29.49 5.15 7.77
N ALA A 1052 29.57 4.64 9.01
CA ALA A 1052 30.04 5.41 10.16
C ALA A 1052 31.56 5.69 10.09
N ARG A 1053 31.95 6.97 10.14
CA ARG A 1053 33.36 7.41 9.92
C ARG A 1053 34.36 6.98 11.00
N ASP A 1054 33.88 6.56 12.16
CA ASP A 1054 34.66 6.02 13.27
C ASP A 1054 34.80 4.49 13.23
N GLY A 1055 34.16 3.83 12.26
CA GLY A 1055 34.11 2.37 12.16
C GLY A 1055 33.08 1.72 13.09
N ALA A 1056 32.08 2.47 13.59
CA ALA A 1056 31.05 1.93 14.47
C ALA A 1056 30.07 0.95 13.80
N GLY A 1057 29.87 1.05 12.48
CA GLY A 1057 28.99 0.17 11.70
C GLY A 1057 28.50 0.77 10.38
N MET A 1058 27.67 0.01 9.67
CA MET A 1058 26.85 0.48 8.53
C MET A 1058 25.43 0.76 9.02
N LEU A 1059 24.81 1.87 8.58
CA LEU A 1059 23.41 2.19 8.86
C LEU A 1059 22.52 1.47 7.83
N GLU A 1060 21.74 0.52 8.31
CA GLU A 1060 20.80 -0.29 7.55
C GLU A 1060 19.38 0.28 7.65
N LEU A 1061 18.72 0.48 6.51
CA LEU A 1061 17.27 0.63 6.41
C LEU A 1061 16.67 -0.61 5.77
N ALA A 1062 15.87 -1.34 6.54
CA ALA A 1062 15.33 -2.63 6.11
C ALA A 1062 13.81 -2.68 6.15
N VAL A 1063 13.26 -3.47 5.24
CA VAL A 1063 11.83 -3.78 5.11
C VAL A 1063 11.64 -5.24 5.51
N GLY A 1064 10.68 -5.51 6.40
CA GLY A 1064 10.29 -6.85 6.82
C GLY A 1064 9.05 -7.39 6.10
N ARG A 1065 8.38 -8.35 6.75
CA ARG A 1065 7.08 -8.88 6.31
C ARG A 1065 6.00 -7.79 6.26
N VAL A 1066 4.99 -8.00 5.43
CA VAL A 1066 3.83 -7.10 5.35
C VAL A 1066 3.11 -7.12 6.70
N ALA A 1067 2.94 -5.94 7.29
CA ALA A 1067 2.17 -5.76 8.51
C ALA A 1067 0.68 -5.58 8.20
N ASP A 1068 -0.19 -6.25 8.96
CA ASP A 1068 -1.63 -6.15 8.82
C ASP A 1068 -2.11 -4.79 9.33
N LEU A 1069 -2.60 -3.94 8.43
CA LEU A 1069 -3.24 -2.65 8.72
C LEU A 1069 -4.76 -2.85 8.80
N TYR A 1070 -5.38 -2.44 9.90
CA TYR A 1070 -6.82 -2.48 10.10
C TYR A 1070 -7.35 -1.05 10.25
N VAL A 1071 -8.33 -0.65 9.45
CA VAL A 1071 -8.88 0.72 9.41
C VAL A 1071 -10.40 0.69 9.59
N VAL A 1072 -10.92 1.55 10.46
CA VAL A 1072 -12.35 1.78 10.64
C VAL A 1072 -12.81 2.86 9.67
N VAL A 1073 -13.73 2.51 8.78
CA VAL A 1073 -14.23 3.38 7.70
C VAL A 1073 -15.76 3.52 7.79
N PRO A 1074 -16.34 4.63 7.27
CA PRO A 1074 -17.78 4.80 7.19
C PRO A 1074 -18.40 3.82 6.18
N ASP A 1075 -19.60 3.33 6.50
CA ASP A 1075 -20.42 2.46 5.64
C ASP A 1075 -21.87 3.01 5.60
N ALA A 1076 -22.66 2.63 4.61
CA ALA A 1076 -24.03 3.11 4.37
C ALA A 1076 -25.01 2.86 5.55
N THR A 1077 -24.60 2.07 6.55
CA THR A 1077 -25.41 1.70 7.72
C THR A 1077 -24.69 1.90 9.07
N GLY A 1078 -23.46 2.42 9.11
CA GLY A 1078 -22.68 2.56 10.35
C GLY A 1078 -21.18 2.75 10.09
N ARG A 1079 -20.34 2.09 10.90
CA ARG A 1079 -18.90 1.94 10.63
C ARG A 1079 -18.55 0.46 10.42
N ARG A 1080 -17.44 0.22 9.73
CA ARG A 1080 -16.92 -1.12 9.45
C ARG A 1080 -15.39 -1.16 9.52
N LEU A 1081 -14.83 -2.35 9.63
CA LEU A 1081 -13.39 -2.62 9.50
C LEU A 1081 -13.05 -3.08 8.08
N VAL A 1082 -11.97 -2.54 7.57
CA VAL A 1082 -11.32 -2.96 6.32
C VAL A 1082 -9.83 -3.19 6.60
N GLN A 1083 -9.21 -4.10 5.86
CA GLN A 1083 -7.83 -4.55 6.11
C GLN A 1083 -6.95 -4.35 4.89
N GLY A 1084 -5.74 -3.85 5.09
CA GLY A 1084 -4.71 -3.68 4.06
C GLY A 1084 -3.36 -4.10 4.60
N GLY A 1085 -2.31 -3.93 3.79
CA GLY A 1085 -0.93 -4.20 4.19
C GLY A 1085 -0.13 -2.92 4.26
N ILE A 1086 0.81 -2.83 5.20
CA ILE A 1086 1.86 -1.79 5.18
C ILE A 1086 3.23 -2.46 5.29
N PHE A 1087 4.29 -1.73 4.94
CA PHE A 1087 5.64 -2.23 5.19
C PHE A 1087 5.93 -2.28 6.70
N GLY A 1088 6.74 -3.26 7.13
CA GLY A 1088 7.36 -3.21 8.45
C GLY A 1088 8.77 -2.62 8.32
N THR A 1089 9.00 -1.39 8.80
CA THR A 1089 10.29 -0.72 8.70
C THR A 1089 11.21 -1.02 9.88
N PHE A 1090 12.52 -1.04 9.62
CA PHE A 1090 13.59 -1.18 10.59
C PHE A 1090 14.73 -0.23 10.23
N GLU A 1091 15.35 0.37 11.25
CA GLU A 1091 16.48 1.28 11.14
C GLU A 1091 17.48 0.90 12.25
N PHE A 1092 18.69 0.48 11.87
CA PHE A 1092 19.67 -0.05 12.82
C PHE A 1092 21.12 0.08 12.31
N LEU A 1093 22.07 -0.04 13.24
CA LEU A 1093 23.50 -0.04 12.93
C LEU A 1093 24.01 -1.49 12.94
N GLU A 1094 24.44 -2.01 11.79
CA GLU A 1094 25.04 -3.34 11.68
C GLU A 1094 26.54 -3.27 12.05
N PRO A 1095 27.02 -4.10 12.99
CA PRO A 1095 28.38 -3.99 13.55
C PRO A 1095 29.45 -4.57 12.63
N GLY A 1096 29.91 -3.78 11.66
CA GLY A 1096 31.01 -4.12 10.76
C GLY A 1096 31.34 -3.00 9.77
N ALA A 1097 32.17 -3.34 8.78
CA ALA A 1097 32.33 -2.57 7.54
C ALA A 1097 31.79 -3.36 6.33
N GLU A 1098 31.03 -4.42 6.60
CA GLU A 1098 30.30 -5.21 5.61
C GLU A 1098 28.80 -4.90 5.77
N PRO A 1099 28.03 -4.72 4.69
CA PRO A 1099 26.60 -4.43 4.73
C PRO A 1099 25.77 -5.71 4.83
N LEU A 1100 24.50 -5.58 5.21
CA LEU A 1100 23.63 -6.73 5.48
C LEU A 1100 22.98 -7.33 4.21
N ALA A 1101 23.10 -8.64 4.05
CA ALA A 1101 22.40 -9.37 2.99
C ALA A 1101 20.88 -9.38 3.12
N ASP A 1102 20.18 -9.29 1.99
CA ASP A 1102 18.79 -9.78 1.86
C ASP A 1102 18.70 -11.26 2.30
N GLY A 1103 19.77 -12.01 2.05
CA GLY A 1103 20.07 -13.35 2.58
C GLY A 1103 19.84 -13.47 4.08
N VAL A 1104 20.80 -12.90 4.81
CA VAL A 1104 20.88 -12.90 6.27
C VAL A 1104 19.69 -12.15 6.90
N TRP A 1105 19.13 -11.15 6.23
CA TRP A 1105 17.96 -10.40 6.71
C TRP A 1105 16.67 -11.23 6.68
N ASN A 1106 16.38 -11.95 5.58
CA ASN A 1106 15.24 -12.87 5.51
C ASN A 1106 15.44 -14.06 6.49
N GLU A 1107 16.68 -14.53 6.71
CA GLU A 1107 16.98 -15.50 7.78
C GLU A 1107 16.71 -14.92 9.18
N ARG A 1108 17.11 -13.68 9.48
CA ARG A 1108 16.78 -12.99 10.74
C ARG A 1108 15.27 -12.85 10.93
N LEU A 1109 14.54 -12.49 9.87
CA LEU A 1109 13.07 -12.42 9.85
C LEU A 1109 12.39 -13.79 10.09
N LEU A 1110 12.94 -14.87 9.53
CA LEU A 1110 12.47 -16.24 9.75
C LEU A 1110 12.78 -16.75 11.17
N ALA A 1111 13.93 -16.37 11.72
CA ALA A 1111 14.35 -16.70 13.09
C ALA A 1111 13.66 -15.85 14.17
N GLY A 1112 12.99 -14.75 13.79
CA GLY A 1112 12.48 -13.73 14.72
C GLY A 1112 13.59 -12.91 15.40
N ALA A 1113 14.81 -12.94 14.85
CA ALA A 1113 16.01 -12.28 15.37
C ALA A 1113 16.20 -10.88 14.77
N VAL A 1114 15.12 -10.09 14.73
CA VAL A 1114 15.10 -8.73 14.16
C VAL A 1114 15.22 -7.65 15.25
N PRO A 1115 15.79 -6.47 14.93
CA PRO A 1115 15.76 -5.31 15.82
C PRO A 1115 14.32 -4.82 16.07
N PRO A 1116 14.09 -4.02 17.12
CA PRO A 1116 12.79 -3.36 17.30
C PRO A 1116 12.52 -2.36 16.16
N PRO A 1117 11.27 -2.15 15.74
CA PRO A 1117 10.92 -1.09 14.79
C PRO A 1117 11.16 0.30 15.40
N PRO A 1118 11.33 1.36 14.58
CA PRO A 1118 11.62 2.71 15.07
C PRO A 1118 10.59 3.19 16.09
N GLY A 1119 11.02 3.69 17.25
CA GLY A 1119 10.15 3.87 18.43
C GLY A 1119 8.96 4.83 18.25
N TRP A 1120 9.00 5.69 17.24
CA TRP A 1120 7.88 6.59 16.88
C TRP A 1120 6.73 5.86 16.17
N THR A 1121 6.97 4.71 15.54
CA THR A 1121 5.93 3.86 14.91
C THR A 1121 4.89 3.34 15.91
N ALA A 1122 5.21 3.31 17.20
CA ALA A 1122 4.31 2.92 18.28
C ALA A 1122 3.06 3.82 18.43
N SER A 1123 2.97 4.93 17.69
CA SER A 1123 1.73 5.72 17.56
C SER A 1123 0.64 5.00 16.74
N PHE A 1124 1.01 4.04 15.88
CA PHE A 1124 0.09 3.25 15.05
C PHE A 1124 0.33 1.72 15.06
N LEU A 1125 1.55 1.27 15.31
CA LEU A 1125 1.95 -0.14 15.29
C LEU A 1125 1.86 -0.75 16.71
N GLU A 1126 0.96 -1.72 16.91
CA GLU A 1126 0.88 -2.48 18.16
C GLU A 1126 1.69 -3.78 18.09
N PRO A 1127 2.46 -4.14 19.13
CA PRO A 1127 3.02 -5.48 19.24
C PRO A 1127 1.89 -6.50 19.41
N ARG A 1128 2.06 -7.67 18.80
CA ARG A 1128 1.06 -8.75 18.79
C ARG A 1128 0.88 -9.32 20.20
N ALA A 1129 -0.34 -9.21 20.74
CA ALA A 1129 -0.62 -9.51 22.15
C ALA A 1129 -0.36 -11.00 22.52
N PRO A 1130 0.26 -11.30 23.67
CA PRO A 1130 0.56 -12.68 24.07
C PRO A 1130 -0.68 -13.56 24.16
N GLY A 1131 -0.74 -14.61 23.33
CA GLY A 1131 -1.87 -15.54 23.30
C GLY A 1131 -3.10 -15.05 22.51
N ALA A 1132 -3.02 -13.91 21.81
CA ALA A 1132 -4.00 -13.58 20.78
C ALA A 1132 -3.94 -14.63 19.64
N PRO A 1133 -5.07 -14.93 18.98
CA PRO A 1133 -5.05 -15.78 17.80
C PRO A 1133 -4.18 -15.17 16.70
N ALA A 1134 -3.58 -16.02 15.86
CA ALA A 1134 -2.96 -15.54 14.62
C ALA A 1134 -4.01 -14.89 13.71
N PRO A 1135 -3.62 -13.93 12.83
CA PRO A 1135 -4.46 -13.59 11.69
C PRO A 1135 -4.79 -14.89 10.93
N VAL A 1136 -5.98 -14.96 10.32
CA VAL A 1136 -6.50 -16.19 9.71
C VAL A 1136 -5.45 -16.75 8.74
N PRO A 1137 -4.83 -17.91 9.00
CA PRO A 1137 -3.70 -18.37 8.20
C PRO A 1137 -4.17 -18.60 6.76
N ALA A 1138 -3.37 -18.15 5.80
CA ALA A 1138 -3.64 -18.42 4.39
C ALA A 1138 -3.76 -19.94 4.21
N ALA A 1139 -4.94 -20.43 3.81
CA ALA A 1139 -5.14 -21.84 3.53
C ALA A 1139 -4.12 -22.25 2.46
N PRO A 1140 -3.20 -23.19 2.71
CA PRO A 1140 -1.89 -23.18 2.08
C PRO A 1140 -1.95 -23.52 0.58
N ARG A 1141 -2.17 -22.48 -0.23
CA ARG A 1141 -1.75 -22.40 -1.62
C ARG A 1141 -0.23 -22.32 -1.66
N ARG A 1142 0.37 -23.49 -1.43
CA ARG A 1142 1.43 -24.00 -2.31
C ARG A 1142 1.09 -23.64 -3.79
N PRO A 1143 2.08 -23.56 -4.71
CA PRO A 1143 1.86 -23.14 -6.11
C PRO A 1143 1.25 -24.17 -7.09
#